data_AF-F2RAM6-F1
#
_entry.id   AF-F2RAM6-F1
#
_cell.length_a   1.000
_cell.length_b   1.000
_cell.length_c   1.000
_cell.angle_alpha   90.00
_cell.angle_beta   90.00
_cell.angle_gamma   90.00
#
_symmetry.space_group_name_H-M   'P 1'
#
loop_
_entity.id
_entity.type
_entity.pdbx_description
1 polymer ?
#
loop_
_entity_poly.entity_id
_entity_poly.type
_entity_poly.pdbx_seq_one_letter_code
_entity_poly.pdbx_strand_id
1 'polypeptide(L)'
;MSARSIERIAVVQGARQGSGFLLDSRLVLTSAHLFEGEDETARVAVPGGAGPRDCRLLWRRHDASCDAALLEADEDLVREGTTCRTADVRWGRISGLAAWENCEAVGYPRISLRDGARPDTEQIVGTLKPGSSVLRGRYVLDSSHTPPPAASGASPWQGMSGAALFAGEYLIGVVSGDPAQWGHARVEAVPVSVVVADPGFRRAMEAAAGFRPEVVEIGRPVPQVVRETFATREDDWIPVADADPVSFGVHRVPDASGHPDVVPYVSRRVDAQVDDRLAALAETGGMLLLTGDSAAGKSRALFEGMVRNLGGRSVCKPDPDADLSFLHSSTGSDHETVVWLDDLHTYLRSDGLTPSLLDRLVRRGTVVLATLRTEFHEHYTDDEDGPSLSRSTGPRLPTSPGRVIRAAHHLTLDRLWTDDERRAASSSEDPRVVAALNADRAYGVAEYLAAGPQVLKRWKAASRAKGNPRGAALVAAAVALARTGVDTALAPESLERLHAYFLDRAGGPALRPEGMAEAWAWASKIVLGVTSPLVPGRGGTWKPFDYLVSDAARGSRPGELPGEVWDEALRIVDDTRRVLVSTVARVAGRPDVAKEALRPLAEADDPDGLVNLGALLAAEKDEDGAGRCFERAFRLGDSTGAHNMGALSFMRGDLEGARDWFERAVEAGGRESIGALGLVHEKLGNQDEATALWKRGTEAGDPGSALHYSDWLRSQWQSDEAVEALRVAADGEIPLAALSYAGVLLRREDTDTAHAYVSRAYDVAVMQGNLGDPVGCLMAGVTAYSFGDVRLGAEWWSRAREHGRPPDWVVLEAEEGSPGLPHLVFSADCLDRLGHEEARSLMRLLWAGDCQDCGHPLADGVPALHVDDHYEWAHARLFHFGMCRYPGWNDSALISFAKEAGLSWTAFTAGVPVGQRSDQLVPGFVVNPSVEAAQLVQVGDRWTATAALGPRSTHAEALGLRPLWSGLPPRSSDGLARAFTGPGEVAVATFGQLWTAPATDEFIAMTRRFGGMLLITASTVGPESPASVEVLTDALEAWDSMTRWVPLTSDSSG
;
A
#
# COMPACT_ATOMS: atom_id res chain seq x y z
N MET A 1 -22.88 -13.35 38.63
CA MET A 1 -22.78 -13.75 37.21
C MET A 1 -23.86 -13.03 36.42
N SER A 2 -23.65 -12.80 35.12
CA SER A 2 -24.69 -12.23 34.24
C SER A 2 -25.93 -13.13 34.21
N ALA A 3 -27.12 -12.54 34.05
CA ALA A 3 -28.36 -13.27 33.80
C ALA A 3 -28.31 -14.10 32.50
N ARG A 4 -27.34 -13.83 31.63
CA ARG A 4 -27.13 -14.49 30.33
C ARG A 4 -25.98 -15.53 30.34
N SER A 5 -25.58 -15.99 31.52
CA SER A 5 -24.55 -17.04 31.67
C SER A 5 -25.03 -18.36 31.07
N ILE A 6 -24.12 -19.13 30.45
CA ILE A 6 -24.44 -20.44 29.86
C ILE A 6 -24.97 -21.44 30.91
N GLU A 7 -24.51 -21.31 32.15
CA GLU A 7 -24.93 -22.10 33.31
C GLU A 7 -26.38 -21.83 33.74
N ARG A 8 -27.04 -20.81 33.17
CA ARG A 8 -28.45 -20.51 33.45
C ARG A 8 -29.44 -21.12 32.45
N ILE A 9 -28.95 -21.80 31.42
CA ILE A 9 -29.78 -22.50 30.44
C ILE A 9 -29.98 -23.93 30.94
N ALA A 10 -31.21 -24.41 31.00
CA ALA A 10 -31.53 -25.75 31.49
C ALA A 10 -32.21 -26.59 30.42
N VAL A 11 -31.89 -27.88 30.37
CA VAL A 11 -32.72 -28.89 29.70
C VAL A 11 -33.66 -29.49 30.74
N VAL A 12 -34.96 -29.52 30.43
CA VAL A 12 -36.01 -29.99 31.34
C VAL A 12 -36.66 -31.23 30.73
N GLN A 13 -36.64 -32.33 31.46
CA GLN A 13 -37.25 -33.59 31.07
C GLN A 13 -38.42 -33.93 32.00
N GLY A 14 -39.63 -33.50 31.61
CA GLY A 14 -40.90 -33.91 32.23
C GLY A 14 -41.58 -35.01 31.39
N ALA A 15 -42.91 -34.99 31.31
CA ALA A 15 -43.67 -35.80 30.35
C ALA A 15 -43.25 -35.50 28.89
N ARG A 16 -42.75 -34.28 28.64
CA ARG A 16 -42.09 -33.86 27.39
C ARG A 16 -40.74 -33.23 27.68
N GLN A 17 -39.82 -33.33 26.72
CA GLN A 17 -38.56 -32.58 26.75
C GLN A 17 -38.83 -31.11 26.41
N GLY A 18 -38.26 -30.21 27.19
CA GLY A 18 -38.23 -28.77 26.95
C GLY A 18 -36.96 -28.11 27.45
N SER A 19 -36.97 -26.79 27.45
CA SER A 19 -35.92 -25.91 27.95
C SER A 19 -36.36 -25.26 29.26
N GLY A 20 -35.42 -24.69 30.00
CA GLY A 20 -35.71 -23.94 31.21
C GLY A 20 -34.66 -22.86 31.44
N PHE A 21 -35.00 -21.91 32.32
CA PHE A 21 -34.10 -20.85 32.74
C PHE A 21 -33.89 -20.90 34.25
N LEU A 22 -32.63 -21.03 34.64
CA LEU A 22 -32.21 -21.12 36.02
C LEU A 22 -32.25 -19.74 36.69
N LEU A 23 -33.18 -19.55 37.62
CA LEU A 23 -33.37 -18.31 38.38
C LEU A 23 -32.32 -18.19 39.50
N ASP A 24 -32.04 -19.27 40.22
CA ASP A 24 -30.96 -19.43 41.21
C ASP A 24 -30.39 -20.86 41.15
N SER A 25 -29.50 -21.27 42.06
CA SER A 25 -28.86 -22.59 41.98
C SER A 25 -29.83 -23.79 41.95
N ARG A 26 -31.11 -23.62 42.32
CA ARG A 26 -32.10 -24.71 42.43
C ARG A 26 -33.44 -24.41 41.73
N LEU A 27 -33.76 -23.16 41.46
CA LEU A 27 -35.04 -22.75 40.88
C LEU A 27 -34.97 -22.61 39.36
N VAL A 28 -35.90 -23.25 38.66
CA VAL A 28 -35.96 -23.25 37.19
C VAL A 28 -37.35 -22.84 36.70
N LEU A 29 -37.39 -21.82 35.86
CA LEU A 29 -38.59 -21.38 35.15
C LEU A 29 -38.69 -22.08 33.78
N THR A 30 -39.84 -22.67 33.46
CA THR A 30 -40.07 -23.43 32.22
C THR A 30 -41.54 -23.36 31.75
N SER A 31 -41.94 -24.09 30.71
CA SER A 31 -43.33 -24.19 30.24
C SER A 31 -44.15 -25.20 31.03
N ALA A 32 -45.44 -24.91 31.23
CA ALA A 32 -46.35 -25.76 31.99
C ALA A 32 -46.80 -27.02 31.23
N HIS A 33 -46.90 -26.95 29.90
CA HIS A 33 -47.31 -28.09 29.06
C HIS A 33 -46.27 -29.23 28.98
N LEU A 34 -45.09 -29.05 29.59
CA LEU A 34 -44.11 -30.13 29.75
C LEU A 34 -44.55 -31.19 30.77
N PHE A 35 -45.61 -30.89 31.55
CA PHE A 35 -46.17 -31.69 32.63
C PHE A 35 -47.63 -32.01 32.34
N GLU A 36 -48.10 -33.21 32.69
CA GLU A 36 -49.52 -33.59 32.54
C GLU A 36 -50.32 -33.30 33.84
N GLY A 37 -49.76 -33.61 35.01
CA GLY A 37 -50.34 -33.38 36.35
C GLY A 37 -49.66 -32.29 37.22
N GLU A 38 -50.18 -32.08 38.44
CA GLU A 38 -49.64 -31.13 39.44
C GLU A 38 -48.59 -31.75 40.39
N ASP A 39 -48.52 -33.08 40.49
CA ASP A 39 -47.59 -33.82 41.37
C ASP A 39 -46.41 -34.46 40.60
N GLU A 40 -46.14 -34.01 39.37
CA GLU A 40 -45.06 -34.56 38.54
C GLU A 40 -43.68 -33.98 38.90
N THR A 41 -42.68 -34.85 38.88
CA THR A 41 -41.26 -34.49 38.99
C THR A 41 -40.61 -34.41 37.61
N ALA A 42 -39.72 -33.45 37.40
CA ALA A 42 -38.89 -33.36 36.19
C ALA A 42 -37.42 -33.61 36.51
N ARG A 43 -36.67 -34.18 35.56
CA ARG A 43 -35.20 -34.16 35.61
C ARG A 43 -34.67 -32.94 34.89
N VAL A 44 -33.82 -32.18 35.56
CA VAL A 44 -33.25 -30.93 35.01
C VAL A 44 -31.72 -31.00 35.04
N ALA A 45 -31.08 -30.53 33.98
CA ALA A 45 -29.62 -30.39 33.91
C ALA A 45 -29.24 -29.06 33.25
N VAL A 46 -28.08 -28.52 33.59
CA VAL A 46 -27.51 -27.29 33.00
C VAL A 46 -26.10 -27.55 32.43
N PRO A 47 -25.64 -26.81 31.39
CA PRO A 47 -24.28 -26.88 30.88
C PRO A 47 -23.24 -26.75 31.98
N GLY A 48 -22.26 -27.65 32.00
CA GLY A 48 -21.17 -27.59 32.98
C GLY A 48 -21.60 -27.77 34.45
N GLY A 49 -22.86 -28.11 34.72
CA GLY A 49 -23.43 -28.23 36.07
C GLY A 49 -23.06 -29.52 36.83
N ALA A 50 -23.78 -29.78 37.92
CA ALA A 50 -23.59 -30.93 38.81
C ALA A 50 -24.23 -32.24 38.30
N GLY A 51 -24.73 -32.25 37.06
CA GLY A 51 -25.47 -33.37 36.46
C GLY A 51 -26.99 -33.23 36.60
N PRO A 52 -27.78 -34.18 36.05
CA PRO A 52 -29.23 -34.14 36.13
C PRO A 52 -29.75 -34.30 37.56
N ARG A 53 -30.66 -33.43 38.00
CA ARG A 53 -31.30 -33.44 39.32
C ARG A 53 -32.80 -33.61 39.23
N ASP A 54 -33.39 -34.27 40.22
CA ASP A 54 -34.83 -34.39 40.34
C ASP A 54 -35.39 -33.07 40.90
N CYS A 55 -36.38 -32.53 40.19
CA CYS A 55 -36.99 -31.25 40.50
C CYS A 55 -38.49 -31.43 40.76
N ARG A 56 -38.96 -30.88 41.88
CA ARG A 56 -40.38 -30.84 42.21
C ARG A 56 -41.05 -29.62 41.59
N LEU A 57 -42.30 -29.77 41.20
CA LEU A 57 -43.13 -28.69 40.67
C LEU A 57 -43.65 -27.82 41.84
N LEU A 58 -43.23 -26.55 41.89
CA LEU A 58 -43.67 -25.59 42.92
C LEU A 58 -44.90 -24.80 42.50
N TRP A 59 -45.03 -24.53 41.21
CA TRP A 59 -46.13 -23.79 40.63
C TRP A 59 -46.29 -24.17 39.16
N ARG A 60 -47.53 -24.28 38.71
CA ARG A 60 -47.88 -24.55 37.31
C ARG A 60 -49.12 -23.78 36.95
N ARG A 61 -49.10 -23.15 35.78
CA ARG A 61 -50.31 -22.58 35.17
C ARG A 61 -50.31 -22.82 33.68
N HIS A 62 -51.33 -23.54 33.23
CA HIS A 62 -51.56 -23.88 31.82
C HIS A 62 -53.00 -23.53 31.43
N ASP A 63 -53.20 -22.31 30.94
CA ASP A 63 -54.47 -21.80 30.43
C ASP A 63 -54.24 -20.98 29.14
N ALA A 64 -55.31 -20.38 28.59
CA ALA A 64 -55.21 -19.61 27.36
C ALA A 64 -54.19 -18.45 27.44
N SER A 65 -54.04 -17.84 28.62
CA SER A 65 -53.21 -16.65 28.87
C SER A 65 -51.81 -16.97 29.38
N CYS A 66 -51.59 -18.13 30.01
CA CYS A 66 -50.33 -18.49 30.65
C CYS A 66 -49.97 -19.96 30.42
N ASP A 67 -48.70 -20.22 30.12
CA ASP A 67 -48.10 -21.55 29.96
C ASP A 67 -46.69 -21.52 30.56
N ALA A 68 -46.62 -21.58 31.89
CA ALA A 68 -45.37 -21.53 32.62
C ALA A 68 -45.43 -22.34 33.92
N ALA A 69 -44.29 -22.87 34.32
CA ALA A 69 -44.09 -23.66 35.53
C ALA A 69 -42.78 -23.26 36.24
N LEU A 70 -42.77 -23.40 37.56
CA LEU A 70 -41.60 -23.18 38.41
C LEU A 70 -41.23 -24.50 39.08
N LEU A 71 -39.97 -24.89 38.95
CA LEU A 71 -39.41 -26.10 39.50
C LEU A 71 -38.37 -25.78 40.56
N GLU A 72 -38.21 -26.68 41.53
CA GLU A 72 -37.14 -26.64 42.52
C GLU A 72 -36.40 -27.98 42.57
N ALA A 73 -35.09 -27.92 42.37
CA ALA A 73 -34.21 -29.07 42.47
C ALA A 73 -33.97 -29.49 43.93
N ASP A 74 -33.80 -30.80 44.15
CA ASP A 74 -33.43 -31.39 45.44
C ASP A 74 -32.02 -30.98 45.91
N GLU A 75 -31.10 -30.78 44.97
CA GLU A 75 -29.72 -30.29 45.15
C GLU A 75 -29.39 -29.17 44.15
N ASP A 76 -28.25 -28.49 44.34
CA ASP A 76 -27.79 -27.46 43.40
C ASP A 76 -27.54 -28.05 42.00
N LEU A 77 -28.07 -27.37 40.97
CA LEU A 77 -27.91 -27.73 39.56
C LEU A 77 -26.54 -27.31 39.01
N VAL A 78 -25.91 -26.31 39.63
CA VAL A 78 -24.58 -25.78 39.28
C VAL A 78 -23.48 -26.36 40.18
N ARG A 79 -22.21 -26.27 39.76
CA ARG A 79 -21.08 -26.80 40.55
C ARG A 79 -20.77 -25.94 41.78
N GLU A 80 -20.10 -26.55 42.75
CA GLU A 80 -19.62 -25.89 43.96
C GLU A 80 -18.70 -24.70 43.59
N GLY A 81 -19.05 -23.48 44.04
CA GLY A 81 -18.37 -22.23 43.68
C GLY A 81 -19.08 -21.38 42.62
N THR A 82 -20.06 -21.92 41.90
CA THR A 82 -20.87 -21.19 40.90
C THR A 82 -22.10 -20.57 41.57
N THR A 83 -22.13 -19.24 41.76
CA THR A 83 -23.26 -18.55 42.43
C THR A 83 -24.27 -17.96 41.43
N CYS A 84 -25.45 -18.58 41.29
CA CYS A 84 -26.60 -18.04 40.58
C CYS A 84 -27.62 -17.50 41.58
N ARG A 85 -27.96 -16.20 41.53
CA ARG A 85 -28.97 -15.59 42.42
C ARG A 85 -30.17 -15.09 41.63
N THR A 86 -31.35 -15.19 42.22
CA THR A 86 -32.60 -14.65 41.66
C THR A 86 -32.52 -13.13 41.48
N ALA A 87 -31.80 -12.44 42.37
CA ALA A 87 -31.58 -11.00 42.33
C ALA A 87 -30.75 -10.54 41.11
N ASP A 88 -30.04 -11.44 40.44
CA ASP A 88 -29.31 -11.09 39.21
C ASP A 88 -30.25 -11.01 37.99
N VAL A 89 -31.51 -11.45 38.09
CA VAL A 89 -32.48 -11.47 37.00
C VAL A 89 -33.32 -10.19 37.01
N ARG A 90 -33.27 -9.42 35.91
CA ARG A 90 -34.15 -8.25 35.70
C ARG A 90 -35.41 -8.67 34.95
N TRP A 91 -36.58 -8.34 35.49
CA TRP A 91 -37.88 -8.75 34.95
C TRP A 91 -38.49 -7.57 34.19
N GLY A 92 -38.78 -7.74 32.91
CA GLY A 92 -39.22 -6.65 32.03
C GLY A 92 -40.59 -6.90 31.40
N ARG A 93 -41.31 -5.81 31.09
CA ARG A 93 -42.49 -5.81 30.24
C ARG A 93 -42.34 -4.79 29.13
N ILE A 94 -42.44 -5.24 27.89
CA ILE A 94 -42.39 -4.34 26.73
C ILE A 94 -43.62 -3.45 26.70
N SER A 95 -43.39 -2.13 26.59
CA SER A 95 -44.43 -1.12 26.42
C SER A 95 -44.63 -0.77 24.94
N GLY A 96 -45.88 -0.56 24.53
CA GLY A 96 -46.25 -0.21 23.15
C GLY A 96 -46.29 -1.39 22.17
N LEU A 97 -46.62 -1.09 20.90
CA LEU A 97 -46.77 -2.07 19.81
C LEU A 97 -45.59 -2.09 18.83
N ALA A 98 -44.59 -1.22 19.04
CA ALA A 98 -43.41 -1.13 18.19
C ALA A 98 -42.63 -2.46 18.19
N ALA A 99 -42.08 -2.84 17.04
CA ALA A 99 -41.22 -4.02 16.94
C ALA A 99 -39.85 -3.76 17.61
N TRP A 100 -39.30 -4.77 18.29
CA TRP A 100 -38.02 -4.72 18.99
C TRP A 100 -37.04 -5.68 18.34
N GLU A 101 -35.95 -5.15 17.79
CA GLU A 101 -34.89 -5.93 17.16
C GLU A 101 -33.95 -6.55 18.22
N ASN A 102 -33.19 -7.58 17.85
CA ASN A 102 -32.18 -8.24 18.70
C ASN A 102 -32.73 -8.83 20.01
N CYS A 103 -33.98 -9.32 19.99
CA CYS A 103 -34.50 -10.15 21.07
C CYS A 103 -34.04 -11.59 20.86
N GLU A 104 -33.80 -12.31 21.95
CA GLU A 104 -33.20 -13.64 21.86
C GLU A 104 -33.79 -14.65 22.85
N ALA A 105 -33.80 -15.92 22.46
CA ALA A 105 -34.13 -17.04 23.32
C ALA A 105 -33.15 -18.19 23.08
N VAL A 106 -32.59 -18.75 24.15
CA VAL A 106 -31.64 -19.87 24.09
C VAL A 106 -32.25 -21.08 24.77
N GLY A 107 -32.23 -22.23 24.10
CA GLY A 107 -32.81 -23.48 24.60
C GLY A 107 -32.26 -24.71 23.92
N TYR A 108 -32.89 -25.86 24.14
CA TYR A 108 -32.48 -27.18 23.64
C TYR A 108 -33.52 -27.75 22.65
N PRO A 109 -33.53 -27.32 21.39
CA PRO A 109 -34.40 -27.94 20.39
C PRO A 109 -33.91 -29.35 20.07
N ARG A 110 -34.83 -30.23 19.71
CA ARG A 110 -34.54 -31.61 19.31
C ARG A 110 -33.71 -31.68 18.03
N ILE A 111 -33.72 -30.64 17.19
CA ILE A 111 -32.87 -30.61 15.99
C ILE A 111 -31.37 -30.61 16.33
N SER A 112 -31.01 -30.15 17.53
CA SER A 112 -29.63 -30.21 18.03
C SER A 112 -29.19 -31.63 18.40
N LEU A 113 -30.10 -32.62 18.40
CA LEU A 113 -29.76 -34.04 18.57
C LEU A 113 -29.27 -34.63 17.24
N ARG A 114 -27.95 -34.78 17.10
CA ARG A 114 -27.37 -35.68 16.08
C ARG A 114 -27.51 -37.12 16.57
N ASP A 115 -27.81 -38.08 15.68
CA ASP A 115 -28.04 -39.50 16.03
C ASP A 115 -27.03 -40.03 17.08
N GLY A 116 -27.52 -40.27 18.31
CA GLY A 116 -26.72 -40.78 19.43
C GLY A 116 -25.90 -39.76 20.25
N ALA A 117 -25.93 -38.47 19.92
CA ALA A 117 -25.24 -37.40 20.65
C ALA A 117 -26.13 -36.73 21.74
N ARG A 118 -25.48 -36.08 22.72
CA ARG A 118 -26.17 -35.30 23.77
C ARG A 118 -26.88 -34.08 23.16
N PRO A 119 -28.06 -33.66 23.65
CA PRO A 119 -28.71 -32.44 23.19
C PRO A 119 -27.82 -31.21 23.42
N ASP A 120 -27.77 -30.32 22.43
CA ASP A 120 -27.00 -29.07 22.48
C ASP A 120 -27.91 -27.83 22.43
N THR A 121 -27.39 -26.69 22.86
CA THR A 121 -28.14 -25.42 22.88
C THR A 121 -28.24 -24.80 21.50
N GLU A 122 -29.35 -24.11 21.22
CA GLU A 122 -29.54 -23.29 20.04
C GLU A 122 -30.08 -21.92 20.44
N GLN A 123 -29.61 -20.87 19.76
CA GLN A 123 -29.99 -19.48 20.04
C GLN A 123 -30.84 -18.92 18.90
N ILE A 124 -32.08 -18.57 19.22
CA ILE A 124 -32.98 -17.86 18.31
C ILE A 124 -32.81 -16.37 18.55
N VAL A 125 -32.31 -15.65 17.54
CA VAL A 125 -32.28 -14.17 17.52
C VAL A 125 -33.31 -13.67 16.51
N GLY A 126 -34.09 -12.66 16.91
CA GLY A 126 -35.18 -12.18 16.09
C GLY A 126 -35.72 -10.81 16.47
N THR A 127 -36.69 -10.38 15.69
CA THR A 127 -37.49 -9.20 15.99
C THR A 127 -38.72 -9.61 16.79
N LEU A 128 -38.80 -9.17 18.05
CA LEU A 128 -40.02 -9.27 18.83
C LEU A 128 -41.08 -8.33 18.24
N LYS A 129 -42.28 -8.85 18.01
CA LYS A 129 -43.43 -8.12 17.46
C LYS A 129 -44.55 -8.07 18.49
N PRO A 130 -44.56 -7.09 19.42
CA PRO A 130 -45.58 -7.00 20.48
C PRO A 130 -47.00 -6.85 19.93
N GLY A 131 -47.17 -6.32 18.72
CA GLY A 131 -48.46 -6.24 18.02
C GLY A 131 -48.99 -7.56 17.42
N SER A 132 -48.20 -8.64 17.44
CA SER A 132 -48.61 -9.96 16.96
C SER A 132 -49.14 -10.81 18.12
N SER A 133 -50.14 -11.66 17.87
CA SER A 133 -50.80 -12.51 18.89
C SER A 133 -51.34 -11.76 20.12
N VAL A 134 -51.60 -10.44 20.01
CA VAL A 134 -52.11 -9.57 21.09
C VAL A 134 -53.40 -10.09 21.72
N LEU A 135 -54.34 -10.59 20.92
CA LEU A 135 -55.60 -11.16 21.41
C LEU A 135 -55.41 -12.42 22.27
N ARG A 136 -54.27 -13.11 22.13
CA ARG A 136 -53.87 -14.26 22.96
C ARG A 136 -52.94 -13.86 24.09
N GLY A 137 -52.56 -12.58 24.20
CA GLY A 137 -51.63 -12.08 25.20
C GLY A 137 -50.22 -12.68 25.11
N ARG A 138 -49.78 -13.10 23.91
CA ARG A 138 -48.46 -13.72 23.70
C ARG A 138 -47.49 -12.75 23.04
N TYR A 139 -46.21 -12.91 23.34
CA TYR A 139 -45.12 -12.32 22.58
C TYR A 139 -44.76 -13.20 21.39
N VAL A 140 -44.47 -12.59 20.25
CA VAL A 140 -44.03 -13.29 19.04
C VAL A 140 -42.63 -12.82 18.68
N LEU A 141 -41.66 -13.74 18.71
CA LEU A 141 -40.32 -13.53 18.20
C LEU A 141 -40.26 -14.04 16.75
N ASP A 142 -40.02 -13.14 15.80
CA ASP A 142 -39.82 -13.48 14.39
C ASP A 142 -38.33 -13.67 14.13
N SER A 143 -37.92 -14.89 13.79
CA SER A 143 -36.52 -15.26 13.61
C SER A 143 -35.89 -14.45 12.48
N SER A 144 -34.68 -13.91 12.71
CA SER A 144 -33.89 -13.23 11.67
C SER A 144 -33.30 -14.22 10.64
N HIS A 145 -33.36 -15.52 10.93
CA HIS A 145 -32.82 -16.60 10.11
C HIS A 145 -33.92 -17.54 9.63
N THR A 146 -33.72 -18.15 8.45
CA THR A 146 -34.62 -19.18 7.93
C THR A 146 -34.63 -20.39 8.87
N PRO A 147 -35.81 -20.85 9.32
CA PRO A 147 -35.91 -22.01 10.19
C PRO A 147 -35.41 -23.28 9.46
N PRO A 148 -34.80 -24.23 10.18
CA PRO A 148 -34.34 -25.47 9.59
C PRO A 148 -35.50 -26.30 8.99
N PRO A 149 -35.24 -27.14 7.97
CA PRO A 149 -36.27 -28.00 7.39
C PRO A 149 -36.80 -29.02 8.42
N ALA A 150 -38.13 -29.13 8.52
CA ALA A 150 -38.79 -30.05 9.44
C ALA A 150 -38.59 -31.52 8.99
N ALA A 151 -37.88 -32.32 9.79
CA ALA A 151 -37.82 -33.76 9.60
C ALA A 151 -39.12 -34.40 10.12
N SER A 152 -39.83 -35.16 9.29
CA SER A 152 -40.97 -36.03 9.70
C SER A 152 -42.19 -35.34 10.33
N GLY A 153 -42.52 -34.10 9.96
CA GLY A 153 -43.75 -33.42 10.37
C GLY A 153 -43.76 -32.92 11.83
N ALA A 154 -42.66 -33.06 12.56
CA ALA A 154 -42.44 -32.43 13.86
C ALA A 154 -41.79 -31.05 13.70
N SER A 155 -42.04 -30.15 14.65
CA SER A 155 -41.40 -28.83 14.65
C SER A 155 -39.87 -28.95 14.82
N PRO A 156 -39.07 -28.21 14.03
CA PRO A 156 -37.61 -28.13 14.24
C PRO A 156 -37.26 -27.49 15.59
N TRP A 157 -38.17 -26.70 16.18
CA TRP A 157 -38.02 -26.07 17.49
C TRP A 157 -38.60 -26.89 18.65
N GLN A 158 -39.08 -28.10 18.39
CA GLN A 158 -39.59 -28.99 19.44
C GLN A 158 -38.51 -29.14 20.53
N GLY A 159 -38.79 -28.73 21.76
CA GLY A 159 -37.81 -28.68 22.86
C GLY A 159 -37.41 -27.25 23.30
N MET A 160 -37.70 -26.22 22.50
CA MET A 160 -37.50 -24.81 22.89
C MET A 160 -38.49 -24.31 23.94
N SER A 161 -39.63 -24.99 24.12
CA SER A 161 -40.62 -24.66 25.14
C SER A 161 -39.98 -24.56 26.53
N GLY A 162 -40.07 -23.39 27.14
CA GLY A 162 -39.54 -23.05 28.44
C GLY A 162 -38.23 -22.24 28.39
N ALA A 163 -37.67 -21.98 27.21
CA ALA A 163 -36.53 -21.08 27.05
C ALA A 163 -36.88 -19.65 27.48
N ALA A 164 -35.95 -18.97 28.14
CA ALA A 164 -36.10 -17.57 28.50
C ALA A 164 -35.94 -16.66 27.28
N LEU A 165 -36.89 -15.75 27.09
CA LEU A 165 -36.89 -14.72 26.06
C LEU A 165 -36.40 -13.39 26.66
N PHE A 166 -35.35 -12.82 26.08
CA PHE A 166 -34.70 -11.59 26.53
C PHE A 166 -34.84 -10.44 25.53
N ALA A 167 -34.98 -9.22 26.07
CA ALA A 167 -34.78 -7.96 25.36
C ALA A 167 -33.75 -7.13 26.15
N GLY A 168 -32.52 -7.04 25.64
CA GLY A 168 -31.39 -6.56 26.44
C GLY A 168 -31.26 -7.37 27.74
N GLU A 169 -30.95 -6.72 28.85
CA GLU A 169 -30.76 -7.41 30.14
C GLU A 169 -32.05 -7.91 30.81
N TYR A 170 -33.22 -7.67 30.20
CA TYR A 170 -34.50 -7.99 30.80
C TYR A 170 -35.05 -9.32 30.29
N LEU A 171 -35.35 -10.23 31.22
CA LEU A 171 -36.21 -11.39 30.97
C LEU A 171 -37.62 -10.85 30.71
N ILE A 172 -38.14 -11.06 29.50
CA ILE A 172 -39.45 -10.54 29.08
C ILE A 172 -40.47 -11.65 28.84
N GLY A 173 -40.05 -12.90 28.69
CA GLY A 173 -41.00 -14.00 28.52
C GLY A 173 -40.40 -15.39 28.62
N VAL A 174 -41.29 -16.38 28.57
CA VAL A 174 -40.98 -17.82 28.55
C VAL A 174 -41.54 -18.39 27.25
N VAL A 175 -40.69 -18.95 26.39
CA VAL A 175 -41.10 -19.58 25.13
C VAL A 175 -42.15 -20.66 25.42
N SER A 176 -43.29 -20.64 24.72
CA SER A 176 -44.41 -21.58 24.95
C SER A 176 -44.79 -22.40 23.72
N GLY A 177 -44.26 -22.07 22.54
CA GLY A 177 -44.46 -22.90 21.34
C GLY A 177 -44.06 -22.20 20.06
N ASP A 178 -44.20 -22.91 18.94
CA ASP A 178 -43.87 -22.42 17.61
C ASP A 178 -45.04 -22.70 16.63
N PRO A 179 -45.68 -21.68 16.05
CA PRO A 179 -46.81 -21.90 15.17
C PRO A 179 -46.38 -22.43 13.80
N ALA A 180 -46.71 -23.69 13.50
CA ALA A 180 -46.37 -24.38 12.25
C ALA A 180 -46.84 -23.64 10.96
N GLN A 181 -47.92 -22.85 11.06
CA GLN A 181 -48.51 -22.09 9.96
C GLN A 181 -47.58 -21.01 9.36
N TRP A 182 -46.50 -20.65 10.08
CA TRP A 182 -45.49 -19.67 9.65
C TRP A 182 -44.18 -20.34 9.21
N GLY A 183 -44.24 -21.61 8.80
CA GLY A 183 -43.06 -22.37 8.39
C GLY A 183 -42.01 -22.50 9.50
N HIS A 184 -42.44 -22.43 10.78
CA HIS A 184 -41.57 -22.41 11.96
C HIS A 184 -40.64 -21.19 12.06
N ALA A 185 -40.86 -20.11 11.31
CA ALA A 185 -40.02 -18.90 11.39
C ALA A 185 -40.26 -18.06 12.67
N ARG A 186 -41.26 -18.44 13.48
CA ARG A 186 -41.71 -17.70 14.65
C ARG A 186 -41.79 -18.57 15.87
N VAL A 187 -41.53 -17.96 17.01
CA VAL A 187 -41.71 -18.56 18.33
C VAL A 187 -42.62 -17.67 19.17
N GLU A 188 -43.60 -18.27 19.84
CA GLU A 188 -44.48 -17.61 20.79
C GLU A 188 -43.95 -17.77 22.21
N ALA A 189 -44.04 -16.70 23.01
CA ALA A 189 -43.64 -16.68 24.41
C ALA A 189 -44.73 -16.06 25.29
N VAL A 190 -44.84 -16.56 26.51
CA VAL A 190 -45.67 -15.99 27.58
C VAL A 190 -44.94 -14.77 28.13
N PRO A 191 -45.55 -13.58 28.16
CA PRO A 191 -44.93 -12.43 28.80
C PRO A 191 -44.66 -12.73 30.28
N VAL A 192 -43.44 -12.46 30.76
CA VAL A 192 -43.08 -12.76 32.14
C VAL A 192 -43.92 -11.95 33.14
N SER A 193 -44.43 -10.80 32.68
CA SER A 193 -45.40 -9.99 33.44
C SER A 193 -46.69 -10.75 33.80
N VAL A 194 -47.13 -11.70 32.97
CA VAL A 194 -48.29 -12.56 33.26
C VAL A 194 -47.95 -13.58 34.34
N VAL A 195 -46.74 -14.15 34.29
CA VAL A 195 -46.23 -15.11 35.28
C VAL A 195 -46.07 -14.44 36.64
N VAL A 196 -45.39 -13.29 36.70
CA VAL A 196 -45.17 -12.54 37.93
C VAL A 196 -46.47 -11.98 38.51
N ALA A 197 -47.48 -11.69 37.68
CA ALA A 197 -48.80 -11.24 38.15
C ALA A 197 -49.55 -12.30 38.98
N ASP A 198 -49.22 -13.58 38.81
CA ASP A 198 -49.91 -14.70 39.44
C ASP A 198 -49.60 -14.81 40.96
N PRO A 199 -50.62 -14.77 41.85
CA PRO A 199 -50.40 -14.90 43.29
C PRO A 199 -49.80 -16.25 43.72
N GLY A 200 -50.04 -17.32 42.97
CA GLY A 200 -49.44 -18.63 43.21
C GLY A 200 -47.93 -18.60 42.96
N PHE A 201 -47.52 -18.05 41.82
CA PHE A 201 -46.10 -17.91 41.47
C PHE A 201 -45.34 -17.05 42.49
N ARG A 202 -45.88 -15.90 42.89
CA ARG A 202 -45.23 -15.02 43.89
C ARG A 202 -45.02 -15.73 45.23
N ARG A 203 -46.02 -16.50 45.70
CA ARG A 203 -45.91 -17.28 46.93
C ARG A 203 -44.84 -18.37 46.83
N ALA A 204 -44.77 -19.06 45.70
CA ALA A 204 -43.74 -20.07 45.45
C ALA A 204 -42.33 -19.47 45.43
N MET A 205 -42.13 -18.35 44.72
CA MET A 205 -40.86 -17.62 44.66
C MET A 205 -40.40 -17.09 46.03
N GLU A 206 -41.33 -16.54 46.82
CA GLU A 206 -41.01 -16.03 48.15
C GLU A 206 -40.71 -17.17 49.13
N ALA A 207 -41.43 -18.29 49.05
CA ALA A 207 -41.18 -19.45 49.89
C ALA A 207 -39.84 -20.14 49.56
N ALA A 208 -39.46 -20.21 48.29
CA ALA A 208 -38.26 -20.93 47.85
C ALA A 208 -36.98 -20.06 47.83
N ALA A 209 -37.08 -18.79 47.41
CA ALA A 209 -35.92 -17.90 47.24
C ALA A 209 -35.95 -16.63 48.11
N GLY A 210 -37.01 -16.40 48.90
CA GLY A 210 -37.16 -15.16 49.67
C GLY A 210 -37.23 -13.89 48.80
N PHE A 211 -37.53 -14.04 47.50
CA PHE A 211 -37.47 -12.97 46.51
C PHE A 211 -38.83 -12.71 45.87
N ARG A 212 -39.22 -11.44 45.78
CA ARG A 212 -40.42 -11.01 45.06
C ARG A 212 -40.01 -10.30 43.77
N PRO A 213 -40.26 -10.88 42.59
CA PRO A 213 -39.92 -10.25 41.32
C PRO A 213 -40.77 -9.01 41.06
N GLU A 214 -40.11 -7.91 40.68
CA GLU A 214 -40.74 -6.67 40.26
C GLU A 214 -40.54 -6.48 38.76
N VAL A 215 -41.64 -6.27 38.03
CA VAL A 215 -41.62 -6.14 36.57
C VAL A 215 -41.52 -4.66 36.21
N VAL A 216 -40.45 -4.30 35.51
CA VAL A 216 -40.21 -2.93 35.03
C VAL A 216 -40.76 -2.80 33.60
N GLU A 217 -41.51 -1.72 33.34
CA GLU A 217 -41.87 -1.38 31.96
C GLU A 217 -40.65 -0.88 31.19
N ILE A 218 -40.38 -1.50 30.05
CA ILE A 218 -39.29 -1.15 29.15
C ILE A 218 -39.90 -0.51 27.90
N GLY A 219 -39.64 0.78 27.72
CA GLY A 219 -39.92 1.53 26.50
C GLY A 219 -38.82 1.35 25.49
N ARG A 220 -39.16 1.40 24.19
CA ARG A 220 -38.14 1.42 23.14
C ARG A 220 -37.20 2.58 23.47
N PRO A 221 -35.87 2.39 23.48
CA PRO A 221 -34.99 3.56 23.48
C PRO A 221 -35.37 4.36 22.24
N VAL A 222 -36.03 5.50 22.46
CA VAL A 222 -36.12 6.53 21.45
C VAL A 222 -34.67 6.77 21.07
N PRO A 223 -34.27 6.69 19.78
CA PRO A 223 -32.93 7.09 19.41
C PRO A 223 -32.77 8.49 19.99
N GLN A 224 -31.91 8.62 21.01
CA GLN A 224 -31.50 9.93 21.46
C GLN A 224 -30.95 10.55 20.19
N VAL A 225 -31.64 11.58 19.70
CA VAL A 225 -30.98 12.62 18.93
C VAL A 225 -29.88 13.05 19.87
N VAL A 226 -28.67 12.54 19.62
CA VAL A 226 -27.46 13.02 20.28
C VAL A 226 -27.42 14.48 19.88
N ARG A 227 -27.93 15.35 20.77
CA ARG A 227 -27.44 16.70 20.83
C ARG A 227 -26.01 16.56 21.28
N GLU A 228 -25.11 16.57 20.30
CA GLU A 228 -23.69 16.74 20.54
C GLU A 228 -23.52 17.87 21.55
N THR A 229 -23.06 17.49 22.73
CA THR A 229 -22.68 18.44 23.76
C THR A 229 -21.20 18.19 24.02
N PHE A 230 -20.36 18.70 23.11
CA PHE A 230 -19.11 19.39 23.42
C PHE A 230 -18.88 20.36 22.26
N ALA A 231 -19.31 21.61 22.43
CA ALA A 231 -18.96 22.70 21.54
C ALA A 231 -17.56 23.19 21.92
N THR A 232 -16.52 22.59 21.35
CA THR A 232 -15.29 23.31 21.02
C THR A 232 -15.51 23.89 19.63
N ARG A 233 -15.26 25.19 19.42
CA ARG A 233 -15.33 25.75 18.07
C ARG A 233 -14.20 25.12 17.26
N GLU A 234 -14.48 24.69 16.03
CA GLU A 234 -13.50 24.15 15.07
C GLU A 234 -12.45 25.19 14.62
N ASP A 235 -12.22 26.24 15.41
CA ASP A 235 -11.24 27.31 15.18
C ASP A 235 -10.43 27.66 16.46
N ASP A 236 -10.64 26.93 17.57
CA ASP A 236 -9.96 27.18 18.85
C ASP A 236 -8.64 26.36 18.96
N TRP A 237 -7.57 27.01 19.41
CA TRP A 237 -6.31 26.36 19.76
C TRP A 237 -6.44 25.65 21.12
N ILE A 238 -6.16 24.35 21.18
CA ILE A 238 -6.21 23.54 22.41
C ILE A 238 -4.86 22.86 22.69
N PRO A 239 -4.48 22.62 23.95
CA PRO A 239 -3.31 21.78 24.25
C PRO A 239 -3.46 20.39 23.63
N VAL A 240 -2.38 19.84 23.04
CA VAL A 240 -2.38 18.48 22.48
C VAL A 240 -2.77 17.43 23.53
N ALA A 241 -2.40 17.66 24.80
CA ALA A 241 -2.77 16.78 25.92
C ALA A 241 -4.30 16.72 26.17
N ASP A 242 -5.04 17.75 25.76
CA ASP A 242 -6.51 17.83 25.93
C ASP A 242 -7.27 17.41 24.66
N ALA A 243 -6.56 17.10 23.57
CA ALA A 243 -7.17 16.67 22.31
C ALA A 243 -7.76 15.26 22.46
N ASP A 244 -8.97 15.05 21.93
CA ASP A 244 -9.59 13.73 21.84
C ASP A 244 -9.53 13.19 20.40
N PRO A 245 -9.31 11.87 20.20
CA PRO A 245 -9.12 11.32 18.86
C PRO A 245 -10.34 11.49 17.93
N VAL A 246 -11.56 11.51 18.49
CA VAL A 246 -12.80 11.56 17.69
C VAL A 246 -12.96 12.93 17.03
N SER A 247 -12.69 14.01 17.77
CA SER A 247 -12.71 15.38 17.21
C SER A 247 -11.66 15.59 16.11
N PHE A 248 -10.61 14.75 16.07
CA PHE A 248 -9.52 14.80 15.10
C PHE A 248 -9.62 13.74 13.99
N GLY A 249 -10.83 13.25 13.70
CA GLY A 249 -11.10 12.42 12.50
C GLY A 249 -11.03 10.91 12.73
N VAL A 250 -10.77 10.46 13.96
CA VAL A 250 -10.82 9.02 14.28
C VAL A 250 -12.28 8.58 14.34
N HIS A 251 -12.64 7.61 13.49
CA HIS A 251 -13.98 7.03 13.51
C HIS A 251 -14.29 6.37 14.86
N ARG A 252 -15.52 6.57 15.32
CA ARG A 252 -16.10 5.78 16.41
C ARG A 252 -16.17 4.31 15.99
N VAL A 253 -16.14 3.43 16.97
CA VAL A 253 -16.29 1.98 16.77
C VAL A 253 -17.64 1.51 17.33
N PRO A 254 -18.15 0.32 16.95
CA PRO A 254 -19.42 -0.17 17.46
C PRO A 254 -19.46 -0.18 18.98
N ASP A 255 -20.62 0.14 19.56
CA ASP A 255 -20.78 0.17 21.02
C ASP A 255 -20.50 -1.20 21.63
N ALA A 256 -19.63 -1.23 22.64
CA ALA A 256 -19.39 -2.39 23.49
C ALA A 256 -19.52 -1.97 24.96
N SER A 257 -20.43 -2.63 25.70
CA SER A 257 -20.71 -2.29 27.09
C SER A 257 -19.43 -2.29 27.94
N GLY A 258 -19.13 -1.18 28.61
CA GLY A 258 -17.94 -1.04 29.46
C GLY A 258 -16.67 -0.61 28.73
N HIS A 259 -16.72 -0.34 27.42
CA HIS A 259 -15.57 0.12 26.63
C HIS A 259 -15.80 1.54 26.07
N PRO A 260 -14.72 2.34 25.88
CA PRO A 260 -14.81 3.69 25.31
C PRO A 260 -15.19 3.69 23.81
N ASP A 261 -15.62 4.84 23.30
CA ASP A 261 -16.07 5.07 21.91
C ASP A 261 -14.99 4.82 20.84
N VAL A 262 -13.73 4.71 21.27
CA VAL A 262 -12.58 4.31 20.44
C VAL A 262 -11.87 3.13 21.09
N VAL A 263 -11.35 2.19 20.29
CA VAL A 263 -10.54 1.09 20.83
C VAL A 263 -9.16 1.58 21.30
N PRO A 264 -8.49 0.85 22.22
CA PRO A 264 -7.07 1.06 22.50
C PRO A 264 -6.24 1.02 21.21
N TYR A 265 -5.28 1.92 21.09
CA TYR A 265 -4.42 1.96 19.93
C TYR A 265 -3.52 0.72 19.89
N VAL A 266 -3.45 0.08 18.72
CA VAL A 266 -2.49 -0.98 18.44
C VAL A 266 -1.40 -0.36 17.57
N SER A 267 -0.15 -0.46 18.04
CA SER A 267 0.99 0.10 17.33
C SER A 267 1.12 -0.50 15.92
N ARG A 268 1.45 0.37 14.97
CA ARG A 268 1.63 0.06 13.56
C ARG A 268 3.10 0.16 13.19
N ARG A 269 3.51 -0.55 12.13
CA ARG A 269 4.89 -0.49 11.63
C ARG A 269 5.33 0.92 11.23
N VAL A 270 4.41 1.75 10.76
CA VAL A 270 4.69 3.13 10.36
C VAL A 270 5.05 4.04 11.55
N ASP A 271 4.72 3.64 12.78
CA ASP A 271 4.83 4.50 13.97
C ASP A 271 6.25 5.00 14.21
N ALA A 272 7.25 4.14 14.02
CA ALA A 272 8.65 4.54 14.16
C ALA A 272 9.03 5.64 13.16
N GLN A 273 8.57 5.53 11.91
CA GLN A 273 8.81 6.56 10.89
C GLN A 273 8.04 7.85 11.20
N VAL A 274 6.80 7.74 11.69
CA VAL A 274 6.02 8.91 12.13
C VAL A 274 6.75 9.62 13.28
N ASP A 275 7.21 8.88 14.28
CA ASP A 275 7.90 9.42 15.44
C ASP A 275 9.21 10.13 15.02
N ASP A 276 10.04 9.49 14.18
CA ASP A 276 11.28 10.08 13.64
C ASP A 276 11.02 11.38 12.86
N ARG A 277 9.99 11.40 12.00
CA ARG A 277 9.65 12.59 11.21
C ARG A 277 9.09 13.70 12.08
N LEU A 278 8.24 13.39 13.06
CA LEU A 278 7.70 14.37 13.99
C LEU A 278 8.78 14.97 14.90
N ALA A 279 9.76 14.17 15.32
CA ALA A 279 10.91 14.66 16.07
C ALA A 279 11.72 15.68 15.27
N ALA A 280 12.00 15.40 14.00
CA ALA A 280 12.69 16.35 13.11
C ALA A 280 11.85 17.63 12.89
N LEU A 281 10.56 17.47 12.60
CA LEU A 281 9.64 18.60 12.38
C LEU A 281 9.40 19.45 13.62
N ALA A 282 9.56 18.89 14.82
CA ALA A 282 9.46 19.65 16.05
C ALA A 282 10.51 20.77 16.11
N GLU A 283 11.70 20.56 15.56
CA GLU A 283 12.78 21.56 15.55
C GLU A 283 12.59 22.59 14.44
N THR A 284 12.22 22.15 13.24
CA THR A 284 12.22 22.99 12.03
C THR A 284 10.87 23.54 11.63
N GLY A 285 9.77 23.00 12.16
CA GLY A 285 8.46 23.10 11.51
C GLY A 285 8.44 22.34 10.18
N GLY A 286 7.30 22.37 9.49
CA GLY A 286 7.10 21.64 8.24
C GLY A 286 5.77 20.88 8.21
N MET A 287 5.56 20.08 7.18
CA MET A 287 4.33 19.32 6.99
C MET A 287 4.59 17.82 6.94
N LEU A 288 3.82 17.03 7.68
CA LEU A 288 3.78 15.57 7.59
C LEU A 288 2.43 15.16 7.00
N LEU A 289 2.49 14.42 5.89
CA LEU A 289 1.32 13.92 5.18
C LEU A 289 1.28 12.39 5.27
N LEU A 290 0.22 11.87 5.90
CA LEU A 290 -0.05 10.43 5.95
C LEU A 290 -1.05 10.04 4.86
N THR A 291 -0.61 9.21 3.91
CA THR A 291 -1.42 8.71 2.79
C THR A 291 -1.89 7.28 3.04
N GLY A 292 -2.95 6.84 2.37
CA GLY A 292 -3.49 5.48 2.50
C GLY A 292 -5.00 5.40 2.31
N ASP A 293 -5.54 4.18 2.22
CA ASP A 293 -6.96 3.95 1.96
C ASP A 293 -7.89 4.54 3.03
N SER A 294 -9.14 4.80 2.65
CA SER A 294 -10.19 5.22 3.58
C SER A 294 -10.35 4.18 4.71
N ALA A 295 -10.48 4.69 5.95
CA ALA A 295 -10.52 3.88 7.17
C ALA A 295 -9.32 2.94 7.41
N ALA A 296 -8.16 3.15 6.78
CA ALA A 296 -6.92 2.39 7.08
C ALA A 296 -6.32 2.67 8.48
N GLY A 297 -6.81 3.71 9.16
CA GLY A 297 -6.33 4.15 10.48
C GLY A 297 -5.37 5.34 10.44
N LYS A 298 -5.35 6.12 9.34
CA LYS A 298 -4.41 7.25 9.13
C LYS A 298 -4.49 8.30 10.25
N SER A 299 -5.69 8.84 10.45
CA SER A 299 -5.95 9.86 11.47
C SER A 299 -5.62 9.33 12.86
N ARG A 300 -5.85 8.04 13.15
CA ARG A 300 -5.47 7.45 14.44
C ARG A 300 -3.97 7.32 14.61
N ALA A 301 -3.23 6.80 13.62
CA ALA A 301 -1.77 6.67 13.71
C ALA A 301 -1.08 8.03 13.86
N LEU A 302 -1.52 9.02 13.06
CA LEU A 302 -0.98 10.39 13.12
C LEU A 302 -1.30 11.08 14.45
N PHE A 303 -2.49 10.84 15.01
CA PHE A 303 -2.93 11.42 16.28
C PHE A 303 -2.07 10.87 17.43
N GLU A 304 -1.82 9.57 17.44
CA GLU A 304 -1.00 8.92 18.47
C GLU A 304 0.47 9.38 18.37
N GLY A 305 0.99 9.55 17.15
CA GLY A 305 2.31 10.17 16.93
C GLY A 305 2.37 11.62 17.44
N MET A 306 1.33 12.42 17.18
CA MET A 306 1.23 13.80 17.68
C MET A 306 1.25 13.84 19.20
N VAL A 307 0.45 13.00 19.88
CA VAL A 307 0.40 12.96 21.35
C VAL A 307 1.74 12.55 21.95
N ARG A 308 2.43 11.56 21.36
CA ARG A 308 3.75 11.10 21.84
C ARG A 308 4.85 12.15 21.69
N ASN A 309 4.91 12.84 20.55
CA ASN A 309 6.06 13.68 20.18
C ASN A 309 5.83 15.17 20.37
N LEU A 310 4.57 15.63 20.32
CA LEU A 310 4.18 17.05 20.34
C LEU A 310 3.25 17.40 21.51
N GLY A 311 3.18 16.57 22.55
CA GLY A 311 2.26 16.74 23.68
C GLY A 311 2.36 18.06 24.44
N GLY A 312 3.49 18.77 24.35
CA GLY A 312 3.69 20.10 24.95
C GLY A 312 3.18 21.27 24.11
N ARG A 313 2.61 21.03 22.93
CA ARG A 313 2.18 22.07 21.97
C ARG A 313 0.67 22.28 21.99
N SER A 314 0.22 23.34 21.32
CA SER A 314 -1.21 23.57 21.05
C SER A 314 -1.56 23.15 19.63
N VAL A 315 -2.67 22.45 19.45
CA VAL A 315 -3.21 22.00 18.16
C VAL A 315 -4.50 22.76 17.80
N CYS A 316 -4.64 23.10 16.52
CA CYS A 316 -5.87 23.61 15.93
C CYS A 316 -6.28 22.70 14.76
N LYS A 317 -7.53 22.26 14.74
CA LYS A 317 -8.17 21.63 13.59
C LYS A 317 -9.16 22.63 13.00
N PRO A 318 -8.79 23.38 11.95
CA PRO A 318 -9.68 24.36 11.34
C PRO A 318 -10.91 23.68 10.72
N ASP A 319 -12.01 24.42 10.66
CA ASP A 319 -13.17 24.05 9.84
C ASP A 319 -12.76 23.96 8.35
N PRO A 320 -13.08 22.86 7.63
CA PRO A 320 -12.74 22.72 6.21
C PRO A 320 -13.25 23.87 5.32
N ASP A 321 -14.37 24.50 5.69
CA ASP A 321 -14.98 25.60 4.97
C ASP A 321 -14.51 26.99 5.47
N ALA A 322 -13.66 27.06 6.50
CA ALA A 322 -13.10 28.34 6.98
C ALA A 322 -12.00 28.87 6.06
N ASP A 323 -11.89 30.19 5.97
CA ASP A 323 -10.75 30.88 5.36
C ASP A 323 -9.52 30.70 6.25
N LEU A 324 -8.55 29.89 5.82
CA LEU A 324 -7.40 29.51 6.65
C LEU A 324 -6.39 30.65 6.86
N SER A 325 -6.60 31.83 6.30
CA SER A 325 -5.76 33.00 6.55
C SER A 325 -5.73 33.39 8.04
N PHE A 326 -6.75 33.03 8.83
CA PHE A 326 -6.77 33.30 10.27
C PHE A 326 -5.62 32.63 11.03
N LEU A 327 -5.11 31.48 10.53
CA LEU A 327 -3.98 30.76 11.13
C LEU A 327 -2.72 31.64 11.21
N HIS A 328 -2.65 32.71 10.41
CA HIS A 328 -1.59 33.70 10.45
C HIS A 328 -1.68 34.66 11.65
N SER A 329 -2.88 34.94 12.16
CA SER A 329 -3.15 35.98 13.15
C SER A 329 -2.93 35.56 14.62
N SER A 330 -2.58 34.29 14.85
CA SER A 330 -2.39 33.69 16.18
C SER A 330 -1.22 34.33 16.95
N THR A 331 -1.48 34.75 18.19
CA THR A 331 -0.59 35.50 19.10
C THR A 331 0.42 34.64 19.89
N GLY A 332 0.57 33.35 19.56
CA GLY A 332 1.52 32.43 20.21
C GLY A 332 2.95 32.57 19.69
N SER A 333 3.94 32.18 20.53
CA SER A 333 5.35 32.08 20.13
C SER A 333 5.53 31.09 18.98
N ASP A 334 6.39 31.46 18.03
CA ASP A 334 6.85 30.57 16.96
C ASP A 334 7.44 29.30 17.61
N HIS A 335 7.15 28.12 17.03
CA HIS A 335 7.50 26.76 17.50
C HIS A 335 6.59 26.04 18.53
N GLU A 336 5.43 26.57 18.95
CA GLU A 336 4.53 25.90 19.91
C GLU A 336 3.18 25.41 19.32
N THR A 337 3.02 25.44 18.00
CA THR A 337 1.72 25.21 17.33
C THR A 337 1.74 24.02 16.36
N VAL A 338 0.59 23.33 16.30
CA VAL A 338 0.29 22.23 15.39
C VAL A 338 -1.01 22.54 14.65
N VAL A 339 -1.03 22.41 13.32
CA VAL A 339 -2.25 22.52 12.51
C VAL A 339 -2.63 21.13 12.03
N TRP A 340 -3.87 20.70 12.29
CA TRP A 340 -4.38 19.38 11.90
C TRP A 340 -5.37 19.49 10.75
N LEU A 341 -5.04 18.91 9.60
CA LEU A 341 -5.84 18.91 8.39
C LEU A 341 -6.28 17.49 8.04
N ASP A 342 -7.42 17.09 8.60
CA ASP A 342 -8.00 15.76 8.31
C ASP A 342 -8.65 15.74 6.94
N ASP A 343 -8.25 14.80 6.07
CA ASP A 343 -8.67 14.76 4.67
C ASP A 343 -8.25 16.03 3.90
N LEU A 344 -6.93 16.21 3.74
CA LEU A 344 -6.25 17.38 3.17
C LEU A 344 -6.92 17.98 1.94
N HIS A 345 -7.41 17.16 1.02
CA HIS A 345 -8.12 17.57 -0.21
C HIS A 345 -9.25 18.60 0.03
N THR A 346 -9.92 18.54 1.19
CA THR A 346 -10.98 19.48 1.58
C THR A 346 -10.47 20.89 1.88
N TYR A 347 -9.18 21.03 2.21
CA TYR A 347 -8.52 22.31 2.48
C TYR A 347 -7.74 22.83 1.28
N LEU A 348 -7.61 22.07 0.18
CA LEU A 348 -6.87 22.51 -1.02
C LEU A 348 -7.76 23.42 -1.89
N ARG A 349 -8.17 24.54 -1.29
CA ARG A 349 -9.02 25.59 -1.85
C ARG A 349 -8.22 26.88 -1.99
N SER A 350 -8.71 27.84 -2.77
CA SER A 350 -8.05 29.14 -2.97
C SER A 350 -7.96 29.97 -1.67
N ASP A 351 -8.93 29.83 -0.78
CA ASP A 351 -9.00 30.39 0.58
C ASP A 351 -8.54 29.40 1.68
N GLY A 352 -8.07 28.22 1.27
CA GLY A 352 -7.62 27.14 2.14
C GLY A 352 -6.09 27.10 2.34
N LEU A 353 -5.52 25.90 2.36
CA LEU A 353 -4.08 25.69 2.44
C LEU A 353 -3.46 25.91 1.06
N THR A 354 -2.99 27.13 0.83
CA THR A 354 -2.21 27.48 -0.37
C THR A 354 -0.70 27.26 -0.14
N PRO A 355 0.11 27.08 -1.19
CA PRO A 355 1.58 26.99 -1.06
C PRO A 355 2.19 28.16 -0.27
N SER A 356 1.67 29.38 -0.50
CA SER A 356 2.09 30.60 0.17
C SER A 356 1.73 30.61 1.66
N LEU A 357 0.57 30.06 2.03
CA LEU A 357 0.18 29.91 3.43
C LEU A 357 1.05 28.86 4.12
N LEU A 358 1.26 27.71 3.48
CA LEU A 358 2.12 26.64 4.00
C LEU A 358 3.54 27.16 4.28
N ASP A 359 4.17 27.80 3.30
CA ASP A 359 5.52 28.36 3.41
C ASP A 359 5.65 29.40 4.55
N ARG A 360 4.57 30.17 4.82
CA ARG A 360 4.51 31.05 6.00
C ARG A 360 4.39 30.28 7.32
N LEU A 361 3.59 29.21 7.38
CA LEU A 361 3.46 28.37 8.57
C LEU A 361 4.80 27.68 8.90
N VAL A 362 5.48 27.14 7.89
CA VAL A 362 6.78 26.49 8.04
C VAL A 362 7.84 27.46 8.55
N ARG A 363 7.91 28.70 8.01
CA ARG A 363 8.84 29.73 8.51
C ARG A 363 8.68 30.07 9.99
N ARG A 364 7.49 29.87 10.57
CA ARG A 364 7.20 30.10 11.99
C ARG A 364 7.43 28.86 12.85
N GLY A 365 7.99 27.80 12.28
CA GLY A 365 8.20 26.53 12.99
C GLY A 365 6.90 25.79 13.30
N THR A 366 5.80 26.08 12.60
CA THR A 366 4.52 25.36 12.78
C THR A 366 4.62 23.97 12.17
N VAL A 367 4.12 22.97 12.89
CA VAL A 367 3.99 21.60 12.37
C VAL A 367 2.59 21.43 11.78
N VAL A 368 2.50 21.08 10.50
CA VAL A 368 1.23 20.78 9.81
C VAL A 368 1.09 19.27 9.70
N LEU A 369 0.05 18.70 10.28
CA LEU A 369 -0.26 17.28 10.22
C LEU A 369 -1.47 17.10 9.32
N ALA A 370 -1.34 16.27 8.29
CA ALA A 370 -2.39 16.08 7.32
C ALA A 370 -2.59 14.60 6.98
N THR A 371 -3.83 14.23 6.69
CA THR A 371 -4.18 12.92 6.16
C THR A 371 -4.72 13.06 4.73
N LEU A 372 -4.37 12.16 3.83
CA LEU A 372 -4.89 12.15 2.47
C LEU A 372 -5.19 10.72 2.03
N ARG A 373 -6.23 10.54 1.21
CA ARG A 373 -6.56 9.21 0.69
C ARG A 373 -5.68 8.90 -0.52
N THR A 374 -5.32 7.64 -0.69
CA THR A 374 -4.48 7.19 -1.81
C THR A 374 -5.06 7.65 -3.14
N GLU A 375 -6.38 7.53 -3.34
CA GLU A 375 -6.99 7.98 -4.58
C GLU A 375 -6.75 9.48 -4.81
N PHE A 376 -6.96 10.35 -3.82
CA PHE A 376 -6.75 11.79 -4.00
C PHE A 376 -5.28 12.14 -4.15
N HIS A 377 -4.39 11.46 -3.41
CA HIS A 377 -2.96 11.59 -3.61
C HIS A 377 -2.62 11.31 -5.08
N GLU A 378 -3.02 10.14 -5.60
CA GLU A 378 -2.91 9.81 -7.02
C GLU A 378 -3.47 10.93 -7.88
N HIS A 379 -4.72 11.39 -7.75
CA HIS A 379 -5.26 12.46 -8.62
C HIS A 379 -4.51 13.80 -8.57
N TYR A 380 -3.92 14.18 -7.43
CA TYR A 380 -3.16 15.42 -7.28
C TYR A 380 -1.66 15.27 -7.60
N THR A 381 -1.15 14.04 -7.62
CA THR A 381 0.23 13.71 -7.95
C THR A 381 0.40 12.99 -9.30
N ASP A 382 -0.70 12.57 -9.95
CA ASP A 382 -0.76 12.03 -11.33
C ASP A 382 -0.61 13.12 -12.39
N ASP A 383 -0.39 14.34 -11.95
CA ASP A 383 0.07 15.38 -12.83
C ASP A 383 1.55 15.18 -13.00
N GLU A 384 1.95 14.87 -14.23
CA GLU A 384 2.89 15.58 -15.12
C GLU A 384 3.96 16.55 -14.53
N ASP A 385 3.96 16.77 -13.22
CA ASP A 385 4.72 17.65 -12.34
C ASP A 385 5.76 16.89 -11.48
N GLY A 386 5.79 15.56 -11.50
CA GLY A 386 6.92 14.82 -10.94
C GLY A 386 8.22 15.29 -11.61
N PRO A 387 9.37 15.28 -10.91
CA PRO A 387 10.65 15.65 -11.50
C PRO A 387 10.99 14.66 -12.64
N SER A 388 10.56 15.02 -13.85
CA SER A 388 10.84 14.31 -15.07
C SER A 388 11.85 15.12 -15.87
N LEU A 389 12.93 14.45 -16.26
CA LEU A 389 13.95 14.95 -17.17
C LEU A 389 13.37 15.47 -18.51
N SER A 390 12.19 15.01 -18.91
CA SER A 390 11.54 15.44 -20.16
C SER A 390 10.64 16.67 -20.00
N ARG A 391 10.17 16.99 -18.78
CA ARG A 391 9.09 17.97 -18.54
C ARG A 391 9.53 19.24 -17.81
N SER A 392 10.82 19.37 -17.47
CA SER A 392 11.33 20.54 -16.75
C SER A 392 10.98 21.88 -17.43
N THR A 393 10.75 21.86 -18.75
CA THR A 393 10.40 23.02 -19.61
C THR A 393 9.02 22.96 -20.29
N GLY A 394 8.17 22.00 -19.96
CA GLY A 394 6.79 21.94 -20.48
C GLY A 394 5.82 22.84 -19.70
N PRO A 395 4.69 23.30 -20.28
CA PRO A 395 3.69 24.04 -19.52
C PRO A 395 3.21 23.18 -18.37
N ARG A 396 3.30 23.72 -17.15
CA ARG A 396 2.92 22.99 -15.95
C ARG A 396 1.47 23.30 -15.60
N LEU A 397 0.80 22.30 -15.07
CA LEU A 397 -0.40 22.49 -14.28
C LEU A 397 0.05 22.64 -12.83
N PRO A 398 0.35 23.84 -12.29
CA PRO A 398 0.39 23.96 -10.85
C PRO A 398 -1.05 23.76 -10.36
N THR A 399 -1.43 22.53 -10.02
CA THR A 399 -2.50 22.44 -9.04
C THR A 399 -1.89 22.99 -7.74
N SER A 400 -2.43 24.11 -7.24
CA SER A 400 -2.18 24.55 -5.86
C SER A 400 -2.25 23.37 -4.87
N PRO A 401 -3.17 22.38 -5.06
CA PRO A 401 -3.12 21.07 -4.41
C PRO A 401 -1.79 20.30 -4.49
N GLY A 402 -1.27 20.03 -5.70
CA GLY A 402 -0.09 19.19 -5.91
C GLY A 402 1.19 19.81 -5.34
N ARG A 403 1.32 21.15 -5.37
CA ARG A 403 2.46 21.85 -4.75
C ARG A 403 2.46 21.73 -3.23
N VAL A 404 1.30 21.82 -2.59
CA VAL A 404 1.15 21.64 -1.14
C VAL A 404 1.47 20.21 -0.74
N ILE A 405 0.99 19.24 -1.51
CA ILE A 405 1.24 17.83 -1.28
C ILE A 405 2.75 17.54 -1.39
N ARG A 406 3.41 17.93 -2.49
CA ARG A 406 4.86 17.71 -2.71
C ARG A 406 5.78 18.39 -1.68
N ALA A 407 5.31 19.44 -1.02
CA ALA A 407 6.09 20.12 0.02
C ALA A 407 6.09 19.36 1.37
N ALA A 408 5.25 18.33 1.52
CA ALA A 408 5.14 17.56 2.75
C ALA A 408 6.17 16.41 2.80
N HIS A 409 6.51 15.98 4.02
CA HIS A 409 7.08 14.66 4.23
C HIS A 409 5.98 13.61 4.06
N HIS A 410 6.16 12.65 3.17
CA HIS A 410 5.16 11.62 2.88
C HIS A 410 5.45 10.32 3.64
N LEU A 411 4.41 9.74 4.23
CA LEU A 411 4.42 8.37 4.72
C LEU A 411 3.12 7.68 4.31
N THR A 412 3.24 6.45 3.82
CA THR A 412 2.08 5.63 3.41
C THR A 412 1.70 4.67 4.52
N LEU A 413 0.40 4.58 4.82
CA LEU A 413 -0.16 3.62 5.75
C LEU A 413 -0.95 2.54 5.01
N ASP A 414 -0.46 1.30 5.08
CA ASP A 414 -1.14 0.15 4.52
C ASP A 414 -2.45 -0.18 5.25
N ARG A 415 -3.50 -0.48 4.48
CA ARG A 415 -4.80 -0.91 5.03
C ARG A 415 -4.75 -2.32 5.64
N LEU A 416 -3.93 -3.20 5.07
CA LEU A 416 -3.79 -4.58 5.51
C LEU A 416 -2.70 -4.65 6.55
N TRP A 417 -3.07 -5.12 7.75
CA TRP A 417 -2.11 -5.30 8.82
C TRP A 417 -1.23 -6.51 8.50
N THR A 418 0.07 -6.33 8.71
CA THR A 418 1.07 -7.39 8.69
C THR A 418 0.76 -8.45 9.75
N ASP A 419 1.36 -9.64 9.61
CA ASP A 419 1.16 -10.69 10.61
C ASP A 419 1.73 -10.30 11.99
N ASP A 420 2.77 -9.47 12.05
CA ASP A 420 3.30 -8.91 13.31
C ASP A 420 2.30 -7.98 14.00
N GLU A 421 1.72 -7.02 13.27
CA GLU A 421 0.71 -6.11 13.80
C GLU A 421 -0.52 -6.87 14.28
N ARG A 422 -0.97 -7.90 13.54
CA ARG A 422 -2.07 -8.78 13.96
C ARG A 422 -1.73 -9.61 15.20
N ARG A 423 -0.49 -10.10 15.32
CA ARG A 423 -0.01 -10.79 16.53
C ARG A 423 0.00 -9.86 17.73
N ALA A 424 0.49 -8.63 17.59
CA ALA A 424 0.45 -7.63 18.66
C ALA A 424 -1.00 -7.37 19.11
N ALA A 425 -1.91 -7.22 18.16
CA ALA A 425 -3.33 -7.01 18.40
C ALA A 425 -4.06 -8.19 19.07
N SER A 426 -3.56 -9.42 18.91
CA SER A 426 -4.19 -10.64 19.45
C SER A 426 -4.22 -10.69 20.97
N SER A 427 -3.39 -9.88 21.62
CA SER A 427 -3.38 -9.71 23.07
C SER A 427 -4.47 -8.75 23.60
N SER A 428 -5.22 -8.10 22.70
CA SER A 428 -6.27 -7.15 23.08
C SER A 428 -7.47 -7.86 23.71
N GLU A 429 -7.90 -7.38 24.87
CA GLU A 429 -9.12 -7.84 25.54
C GLU A 429 -10.39 -7.13 25.03
N ASP A 430 -10.25 -6.14 24.13
CA ASP A 430 -11.41 -5.45 23.56
C ASP A 430 -12.12 -6.34 22.53
N PRO A 431 -13.40 -6.72 22.77
CA PRO A 431 -14.13 -7.66 21.93
C PRO A 431 -14.29 -7.17 20.49
N ARG A 432 -14.22 -5.85 20.26
CA ARG A 432 -14.33 -5.23 18.92
C ARG A 432 -13.06 -5.44 18.12
N VAL A 433 -11.88 -5.36 18.76
CA VAL A 433 -10.59 -5.68 18.14
C VAL A 433 -10.52 -7.16 17.80
N VAL A 434 -10.96 -8.03 18.72
CA VAL A 434 -11.04 -9.48 18.47
C VAL A 434 -11.98 -9.81 17.31
N ALA A 435 -13.15 -9.18 17.24
CA ALA A 435 -14.09 -9.35 16.13
C ALA A 435 -13.48 -8.90 14.79
N ALA A 436 -12.77 -7.76 14.78
CA ALA A 436 -12.11 -7.25 13.59
C ALA A 436 -10.94 -8.15 13.12
N LEU A 437 -10.18 -8.75 14.05
CA LEU A 437 -9.11 -9.70 13.72
C LEU A 437 -9.62 -11.01 13.11
N ASN A 438 -10.79 -11.47 13.57
CA ASN A 438 -11.47 -12.67 13.09
C ASN A 438 -12.29 -12.44 11.81
N ALA A 439 -12.44 -11.19 11.37
CA ALA A 439 -13.08 -10.86 10.11
C ALA A 439 -12.24 -11.34 8.91
N ASP A 440 -12.88 -11.42 7.75
CA ASP A 440 -12.22 -11.79 6.49
C ASP A 440 -10.96 -10.93 6.27
N ARG A 441 -9.81 -11.59 6.00
CA ARG A 441 -8.52 -10.92 5.78
C ARG A 441 -8.53 -10.00 4.55
N ALA A 442 -9.51 -10.12 3.66
CA ALA A 442 -9.72 -9.19 2.57
C ALA A 442 -9.98 -7.74 3.06
N TYR A 443 -10.55 -7.59 4.26
CA TYR A 443 -10.81 -6.30 4.89
C TYR A 443 -9.72 -5.94 5.92
N GLY A 444 -9.36 -4.66 5.98
CA GLY A 444 -8.49 -4.12 7.01
C GLY A 444 -9.17 -4.14 8.39
N VAL A 445 -8.37 -4.34 9.44
CA VAL A 445 -8.87 -4.34 10.84
C VAL A 445 -9.50 -2.98 11.18
N ALA A 446 -8.84 -1.89 10.80
CA ALA A 446 -9.36 -0.53 10.99
C ALA A 446 -10.63 -0.26 10.14
N GLU A 447 -10.70 -0.78 8.91
CA GLU A 447 -11.88 -0.66 8.04
C GLU A 447 -13.11 -1.35 8.67
N TYR A 448 -12.90 -2.53 9.26
CA TYR A 448 -13.94 -3.28 9.96
C TYR A 448 -14.44 -2.54 11.21
N LEU A 449 -13.51 -1.97 11.99
CA LEU A 449 -13.82 -1.18 13.18
C LEU A 449 -14.62 0.08 12.84
N ALA A 450 -14.39 0.70 11.67
CA ALA A 450 -15.16 1.83 11.17
C ALA A 450 -16.53 1.44 10.54
N ALA A 451 -16.93 0.17 10.61
CA ALA A 451 -18.14 -0.38 9.99
C ALA A 451 -18.18 -0.31 8.44
N GLY A 452 -17.04 -0.16 7.77
CA GLY A 452 -16.89 -0.10 6.31
C GLY A 452 -17.58 -1.26 5.57
N PRO A 453 -17.10 -2.49 5.75
CA PRO A 453 -17.66 -3.67 5.08
C PRO A 453 -19.15 -3.89 5.33
N GLN A 454 -19.65 -3.51 6.51
CA GLN A 454 -21.04 -3.70 6.91
C GLN A 454 -21.98 -2.72 6.21
N VAL A 455 -21.59 -1.44 6.11
CA VAL A 455 -22.33 -0.41 5.34
C VAL A 455 -22.32 -0.78 3.86
N LEU A 456 -21.17 -1.21 3.33
CA LEU A 456 -21.03 -1.65 1.94
C LEU A 456 -21.93 -2.85 1.61
N LYS A 457 -21.93 -3.88 2.47
CA LYS A 457 -22.80 -5.06 2.33
C LYS A 457 -24.28 -4.67 2.38
N ARG A 458 -24.65 -3.74 3.27
CA ARG A 458 -26.01 -3.19 3.36
C ARG A 458 -26.41 -2.49 2.07
N TRP A 459 -25.53 -1.67 1.50
CA TRP A 459 -25.79 -0.98 0.23
C TRP A 459 -25.93 -1.95 -0.93
N LYS A 460 -24.98 -2.87 -1.12
CA LYS A 460 -25.01 -3.89 -2.20
C LYS A 460 -26.27 -4.77 -2.11
N ALA A 461 -26.73 -5.12 -0.90
CA ALA A 461 -27.94 -5.92 -0.70
C ALA A 461 -29.27 -5.17 -0.94
N ALA A 462 -29.24 -3.84 -1.03
CA ALA A 462 -30.45 -3.02 -1.16
C ALA A 462 -30.95 -2.90 -2.60
N SER A 463 -30.08 -3.08 -3.60
CA SER A 463 -30.39 -2.96 -5.04
C SER A 463 -31.18 -4.13 -5.64
N ARG A 464 -31.93 -4.89 -4.83
CA ARG A 464 -32.71 -6.07 -5.25
C ARG A 464 -34.21 -5.89 -5.03
N ALA A 465 -35.03 -6.70 -5.71
CA ALA A 465 -36.48 -6.73 -5.46
C ALA A 465 -36.76 -7.08 -3.98
N LYS A 466 -37.61 -6.27 -3.31
CA LYS A 466 -37.87 -6.30 -1.85
C LYS A 466 -36.71 -5.78 -0.97
N GLY A 467 -35.73 -5.09 -1.53
CA GLY A 467 -34.73 -4.29 -0.81
C GLY A 467 -35.17 -2.83 -0.63
N ASN A 468 -34.19 -1.93 -0.68
CA ASN A 468 -34.37 -0.47 -0.66
C ASN A 468 -33.68 0.15 -1.89
N PRO A 469 -34.13 -0.19 -3.11
CA PRO A 469 -33.42 0.18 -4.34
C PRO A 469 -33.39 1.70 -4.58
N ARG A 470 -34.40 2.47 -4.11
CA ARG A 470 -34.35 3.93 -4.21
C ARG A 470 -33.33 4.52 -3.25
N GLY A 471 -33.30 4.04 -2.00
CA GLY A 471 -32.28 4.42 -1.03
C GLY A 471 -30.87 4.08 -1.51
N ALA A 472 -30.70 2.91 -2.13
CA ALA A 472 -29.42 2.51 -2.73
C ALA A 472 -29.01 3.43 -3.89
N ALA A 473 -29.97 3.91 -4.69
CA ALA A 473 -29.73 4.85 -5.77
C ALA A 473 -29.35 6.26 -5.28
N LEU A 474 -29.91 6.73 -4.15
CA LEU A 474 -29.48 7.97 -3.50
C LEU A 474 -28.01 7.89 -3.04
N VAL A 475 -27.62 6.77 -2.43
CA VAL A 475 -26.23 6.52 -2.03
C VAL A 475 -25.31 6.46 -3.26
N ALA A 476 -25.75 5.80 -4.35
CA ALA A 476 -24.99 5.74 -5.59
C ALA A 476 -24.77 7.13 -6.21
N ALA A 477 -25.80 7.99 -6.21
CA ALA A 477 -25.70 9.36 -6.66
C ALA A 477 -24.69 10.17 -5.84
N ALA A 478 -24.75 10.06 -4.51
CA ALA A 478 -23.82 10.76 -3.62
C ALA A 478 -22.38 10.28 -3.80
N VAL A 479 -22.16 8.97 -3.89
CA VAL A 479 -20.84 8.38 -4.15
C VAL A 479 -20.31 8.83 -5.52
N ALA A 480 -21.14 8.87 -6.55
CA ALA A 480 -20.72 9.31 -7.89
C ALA A 480 -20.35 10.80 -7.93
N LEU A 481 -21.12 11.67 -7.26
CA LEU A 481 -20.79 13.11 -7.14
C LEU A 481 -19.52 13.35 -6.32
N ALA A 482 -19.32 12.63 -5.20
CA ALA A 482 -18.08 12.74 -4.44
C ALA A 482 -16.85 12.38 -5.30
N ARG A 483 -17.00 11.40 -6.18
CA ARG A 483 -15.95 10.98 -7.13
C ARG A 483 -15.69 11.97 -8.27
N THR A 484 -16.48 13.04 -8.42
CA THR A 484 -16.14 14.14 -9.34
C THR A 484 -15.36 15.26 -8.65
N GLY A 485 -15.09 15.17 -7.35
CA GLY A 485 -14.48 16.24 -6.55
C GLY A 485 -15.50 17.16 -5.86
N VAL A 486 -16.79 16.82 -5.90
CA VAL A 486 -17.84 17.50 -5.13
C VAL A 486 -18.17 16.63 -3.91
N ASP A 487 -17.36 16.72 -2.88
CA ASP A 487 -17.29 15.79 -1.75
C ASP A 487 -18.01 16.28 -0.47
N THR A 488 -18.19 17.60 -0.33
CA THR A 488 -18.88 18.23 0.80
C THR A 488 -20.10 19.02 0.33
N ALA A 489 -21.14 19.06 1.17
CA ALA A 489 -22.35 19.86 0.97
C ALA A 489 -23.32 19.41 -0.16
N LEU A 490 -23.56 18.10 -0.33
CA LEU A 490 -24.54 17.62 -1.33
C LEU A 490 -25.97 17.94 -0.89
N ALA A 491 -26.63 18.82 -1.64
CA ALA A 491 -28.02 19.17 -1.41
C ALA A 491 -28.95 17.96 -1.68
N PRO A 492 -29.98 17.72 -0.85
CA PRO A 492 -30.96 16.65 -1.08
C PRO A 492 -31.54 16.67 -2.49
N GLU A 493 -31.81 17.85 -3.04
CA GLU A 493 -32.42 18.04 -4.36
C GLU A 493 -31.54 17.50 -5.49
N SER A 494 -30.21 17.59 -5.35
CA SER A 494 -29.25 17.07 -6.33
C SER A 494 -29.19 15.55 -6.30
N LEU A 495 -29.18 14.97 -5.10
CA LEU A 495 -29.24 13.52 -4.93
C LEU A 495 -30.57 12.97 -5.46
N GLU A 496 -31.68 13.67 -5.21
CA GLU A 496 -33.00 13.32 -5.73
C GLU A 496 -33.11 13.49 -7.26
N ARG A 497 -32.36 14.37 -7.91
CA ARG A 497 -32.31 14.39 -9.38
C ARG A 497 -31.54 13.20 -9.94
N LEU A 498 -30.33 12.96 -9.43
CA LEU A 498 -29.46 11.90 -9.94
C LEU A 498 -29.94 10.49 -9.58
N HIS A 499 -30.63 10.29 -8.46
CA HIS A 499 -31.03 8.94 -8.07
C HIS A 499 -31.92 8.26 -9.11
N ALA A 500 -32.69 9.02 -9.90
CA ALA A 500 -33.56 8.46 -10.92
C ALA A 500 -32.73 7.69 -11.97
N TYR A 501 -31.62 8.28 -12.42
CA TYR A 501 -30.67 7.65 -13.33
C TYR A 501 -30.12 6.33 -12.75
N PHE A 502 -29.64 6.35 -11.49
CA PHE A 502 -29.07 5.17 -10.85
C PHE A 502 -30.12 4.09 -10.56
N LEU A 503 -31.35 4.49 -10.24
CA LEU A 503 -32.46 3.57 -10.02
C LEU A 503 -32.87 2.86 -11.30
N ASP A 504 -32.98 3.60 -12.41
CA ASP A 504 -33.31 3.02 -13.72
C ASP A 504 -32.23 2.03 -14.18
N ARG A 505 -30.95 2.38 -14.03
CA ARG A 505 -29.83 1.49 -14.34
C ARG A 505 -29.82 0.22 -13.49
N ALA A 506 -30.28 0.29 -12.24
CA ALA A 506 -30.38 -0.88 -11.35
C ALA A 506 -31.55 -1.82 -11.69
N GLY A 507 -32.53 -1.37 -12.47
CA GLY A 507 -33.74 -2.14 -12.84
C GLY A 507 -35.05 -1.36 -12.74
N GLY A 508 -35.00 -0.10 -12.32
CA GLY A 508 -36.10 0.86 -12.39
C GLY A 508 -37.39 0.36 -11.72
N PRO A 509 -38.58 0.53 -12.35
CA PRO A 509 -39.86 0.12 -11.79
C PRO A 509 -39.97 -1.38 -11.47
N ALA A 510 -39.18 -2.25 -12.12
CA ALA A 510 -39.24 -3.70 -11.90
C ALA A 510 -38.79 -4.09 -10.48
N LEU A 511 -37.96 -3.26 -9.84
CA LEU A 511 -37.50 -3.47 -8.47
C LEU A 511 -38.56 -3.12 -7.41
N ARG A 512 -39.66 -2.46 -7.81
CA ARG A 512 -40.71 -1.93 -6.93
C ARG A 512 -40.12 -1.02 -5.83
N PRO A 513 -39.51 0.11 -6.22
CA PRO A 513 -38.84 1.00 -5.28
C PRO A 513 -39.79 1.59 -4.24
N GLU A 514 -39.26 1.77 -3.04
CA GLU A 514 -39.90 2.44 -1.92
C GLU A 514 -40.18 3.93 -2.19
N GLY A 515 -40.96 4.56 -1.31
CA GLY A 515 -41.21 6.01 -1.37
C GLY A 515 -39.96 6.82 -0.97
N MET A 516 -39.90 8.09 -1.38
CA MET A 516 -38.72 8.94 -1.14
C MET A 516 -38.37 9.11 0.35
N ALA A 517 -39.37 9.29 1.21
CA ALA A 517 -39.14 9.40 2.65
C ALA A 517 -38.54 8.11 3.26
N GLU A 518 -38.97 6.94 2.77
CA GLU A 518 -38.42 5.65 3.20
C GLU A 518 -37.00 5.44 2.68
N ALA A 519 -36.71 5.89 1.45
CA ALA A 519 -35.38 5.87 0.85
C ALA A 519 -34.38 6.70 1.67
N TRP A 520 -34.75 7.93 2.05
CA TRP A 520 -33.93 8.79 2.91
C TRP A 520 -33.75 8.21 4.32
N ALA A 521 -34.83 7.69 4.92
CA ALA A 521 -34.76 7.05 6.23
C ALA A 521 -33.84 5.81 6.20
N TRP A 522 -33.81 5.07 5.08
CA TRP A 522 -32.90 3.95 4.91
C TRP A 522 -31.45 4.39 4.70
N ALA A 523 -31.22 5.40 3.86
CA ALA A 523 -29.89 5.89 3.48
C ALA A 523 -29.17 6.60 4.64
N SER A 524 -29.92 7.25 5.53
CA SER A 524 -29.42 7.90 6.75
C SER A 524 -29.42 6.99 7.99
N LYS A 525 -29.88 5.73 7.88
CA LYS A 525 -29.93 4.82 9.04
C LYS A 525 -28.51 4.44 9.48
N ILE A 526 -28.19 4.76 10.72
CA ILE A 526 -26.94 4.37 11.37
C ILE A 526 -26.84 2.82 11.44
N VAL A 527 -25.69 2.31 11.03
CA VAL A 527 -25.28 0.91 11.00
C VAL A 527 -24.33 0.68 12.18
N LEU A 528 -24.65 -0.30 13.02
CA LEU A 528 -23.87 -0.68 14.21
C LEU A 528 -23.61 0.47 15.22
N GLY A 529 -24.44 1.52 15.22
CA GLY A 529 -24.27 2.68 16.10
C GLY A 529 -23.16 3.65 15.66
N VAL A 530 -22.47 3.37 14.55
CA VAL A 530 -21.27 4.10 14.14
C VAL A 530 -21.54 5.15 13.06
N THR A 531 -22.02 4.70 11.89
CA THR A 531 -22.11 5.54 10.68
C THR A 531 -23.26 5.08 9.78
N SER A 532 -23.62 5.86 8.75
CA SER A 532 -24.70 5.59 7.80
C SER A 532 -24.22 5.71 6.36
N PRO A 533 -24.88 5.07 5.37
CA PRO A 533 -24.52 5.24 3.96
C PRO A 533 -24.44 6.70 3.49
N LEU A 534 -25.38 7.54 3.95
CA LEU A 534 -25.32 9.00 3.84
C LEU A 534 -25.21 9.61 5.24
N VAL A 535 -24.18 10.41 5.44
CA VAL A 535 -23.87 11.11 6.68
C VAL A 535 -24.36 12.55 6.57
N PRO A 536 -25.07 13.10 7.59
CA PRO A 536 -25.52 14.48 7.55
C PRO A 536 -24.32 15.45 7.63
N GLY A 537 -24.36 16.49 6.80
CA GLY A 537 -23.47 17.64 6.83
C GLY A 537 -24.14 18.88 7.41
N ARG A 538 -23.43 20.03 7.39
CA ARG A 538 -23.98 21.32 7.82
C ARG A 538 -25.06 21.82 6.86
N GLY A 539 -25.99 22.63 7.37
CA GLY A 539 -27.00 23.28 6.53
C GLY A 539 -28.01 22.33 5.87
N GLY A 540 -28.17 21.10 6.37
CA GLY A 540 -29.10 20.11 5.80
C GLY A 540 -28.56 19.38 4.57
N THR A 541 -27.25 19.48 4.32
CA THR A 541 -26.56 18.76 3.26
C THR A 541 -26.17 17.35 3.69
N TRP A 542 -25.73 16.53 2.74
CA TRP A 542 -25.34 15.15 2.96
C TRP A 542 -23.98 14.86 2.32
N LYS A 543 -23.29 13.85 2.83
CA LYS A 543 -22.10 13.27 2.21
C LYS A 543 -22.19 11.74 2.22
N PRO A 544 -21.68 11.03 1.20
CA PRO A 544 -21.58 9.58 1.26
C PRO A 544 -20.58 9.18 2.35
N PHE A 545 -20.77 8.00 2.96
CA PHE A 545 -19.74 7.44 3.81
C PHE A 545 -18.49 7.13 2.99
N ASP A 546 -17.35 7.64 3.45
CA ASP A 546 -16.08 7.66 2.72
C ASP A 546 -15.60 6.29 2.25
N TYR A 547 -15.84 5.25 3.05
CA TYR A 547 -15.52 3.88 2.67
C TYR A 547 -16.22 3.45 1.37
N LEU A 548 -17.43 3.94 1.11
CA LEU A 548 -18.19 3.62 -0.11
C LEU A 548 -17.62 4.33 -1.34
N VAL A 549 -17.09 5.55 -1.16
CA VAL A 549 -16.41 6.31 -2.21
C VAL A 549 -15.13 5.57 -2.61
N SER A 550 -14.32 5.18 -1.63
CA SER A 550 -13.08 4.44 -1.88
C SER A 550 -13.34 3.04 -2.45
N ASP A 551 -14.34 2.28 -1.98
CA ASP A 551 -14.69 0.98 -2.60
C ASP A 551 -15.09 1.15 -4.07
N ALA A 552 -15.86 2.20 -4.39
CA ALA A 552 -16.26 2.48 -5.76
C ALA A 552 -15.09 2.94 -6.65
N ALA A 553 -14.15 3.70 -6.09
CA ALA A 553 -12.92 4.14 -6.77
C ALA A 553 -11.99 2.96 -7.08
N ARG A 554 -11.87 1.97 -6.18
CA ARG A 554 -11.12 0.73 -6.46
C ARG A 554 -11.72 -0.09 -7.60
N GLY A 555 -13.05 -0.03 -7.76
CA GLY A 555 -13.79 -0.84 -8.73
C GLY A 555 -14.00 -0.20 -10.10
N SER A 556 -13.78 1.12 -10.25
CA SER A 556 -14.04 1.85 -11.50
C SER A 556 -13.26 3.16 -11.55
N ARG A 557 -12.85 3.59 -12.74
CA ARG A 557 -12.17 4.89 -12.92
C ARG A 557 -13.16 6.05 -13.03
N PRO A 558 -12.77 7.31 -12.71
CA PRO A 558 -13.63 8.48 -12.92
C PRO A 558 -14.14 8.63 -14.37
N GLY A 559 -13.36 8.19 -15.37
CA GLY A 559 -13.76 8.18 -16.79
C GLY A 559 -14.96 7.28 -17.11
N GLU A 560 -15.32 6.35 -16.22
CA GLU A 560 -16.51 5.50 -16.36
C GLU A 560 -17.77 6.15 -15.75
N LEU A 561 -17.64 7.32 -15.11
CA LEU A 561 -18.79 8.03 -14.56
C LEU A 561 -19.70 8.57 -15.68
N PRO A 562 -21.03 8.42 -15.55
CA PRO A 562 -21.99 8.94 -16.52
C PRO A 562 -21.91 10.46 -16.72
N GLY A 563 -22.25 10.93 -17.92
CA GLY A 563 -22.30 12.36 -18.24
C GLY A 563 -23.23 13.15 -17.32
N GLU A 564 -24.35 12.54 -16.92
CA GLU A 564 -25.35 13.13 -16.02
C GLU A 564 -24.75 13.50 -14.65
N VAL A 565 -23.77 12.73 -14.18
CA VAL A 565 -23.08 13.00 -12.91
C VAL A 565 -22.21 14.25 -13.04
N TRP A 566 -21.47 14.38 -14.15
CA TRP A 566 -20.65 15.56 -14.44
C TRP A 566 -21.50 16.83 -14.63
N ASP A 567 -22.64 16.71 -15.30
CA ASP A 567 -23.58 17.83 -15.48
C ASP A 567 -24.16 18.30 -14.14
N GLU A 568 -24.45 17.38 -13.22
CA GLU A 568 -24.87 17.74 -11.86
C GLU A 568 -23.72 18.32 -11.04
N ALA A 569 -22.51 17.76 -11.15
CA ALA A 569 -21.33 18.31 -10.49
C ALA A 569 -21.07 19.77 -10.89
N LEU A 570 -21.05 20.09 -12.19
CA LEU A 570 -20.89 21.45 -12.69
C LEU A 570 -21.99 22.42 -12.22
N ARG A 571 -23.20 21.90 -11.98
CA ARG A 571 -24.34 22.70 -11.53
C ARG A 571 -24.24 23.11 -10.06
N ILE A 572 -23.67 22.25 -9.22
CA ILE A 572 -23.65 22.43 -7.76
C ILE A 572 -22.30 22.85 -7.21
N VAL A 573 -21.22 22.66 -7.98
CA VAL A 573 -19.87 23.04 -7.56
C VAL A 573 -19.80 24.54 -7.31
N ASP A 574 -19.28 24.90 -6.14
CA ASP A 574 -18.93 26.27 -5.78
C ASP A 574 -17.57 26.68 -6.39
N ASP A 575 -17.28 27.98 -6.38
CA ASP A 575 -16.05 28.49 -6.98
C ASP A 575 -14.78 27.94 -6.29
N THR A 576 -14.84 27.63 -5.00
CA THR A 576 -13.70 27.10 -4.24
C THR A 576 -13.30 25.68 -4.63
N ARG A 577 -14.23 24.90 -5.22
CA ARG A 577 -14.03 23.48 -5.61
C ARG A 577 -13.93 23.25 -7.11
N ARG A 578 -14.09 24.29 -7.94
CA ARG A 578 -14.02 24.20 -9.41
C ARG A 578 -12.69 23.65 -9.92
N VAL A 579 -11.56 24.05 -9.30
CA VAL A 579 -10.23 23.54 -9.65
C VAL A 579 -10.15 22.04 -9.42
N LEU A 580 -10.64 21.55 -8.27
CA LEU A 580 -10.67 20.12 -7.96
C LEU A 580 -11.52 19.33 -8.97
N VAL A 581 -12.75 19.79 -9.25
CA VAL A 581 -13.60 19.13 -10.24
C VAL A 581 -12.93 19.09 -11.62
N SER A 582 -12.24 20.17 -12.00
CA SER A 582 -11.45 20.21 -13.24
C SER A 582 -10.32 19.18 -13.26
N THR A 583 -9.56 19.07 -12.17
CA THR A 583 -8.47 18.09 -12.04
C THR A 583 -9.01 16.66 -12.22
N VAL A 584 -10.10 16.31 -11.53
CA VAL A 584 -10.69 14.97 -11.64
C VAL A 584 -11.29 14.74 -13.04
N ALA A 585 -11.92 15.76 -13.65
CA ALA A 585 -12.45 15.67 -15.01
C ALA A 585 -11.35 15.44 -16.06
N ARG A 586 -10.18 16.08 -15.92
CA ARG A 586 -9.03 15.83 -16.80
C ARG A 586 -8.54 14.39 -16.68
N VAL A 587 -8.35 13.88 -15.46
CA VAL A 587 -7.99 12.47 -15.22
C VAL A 587 -9.04 11.50 -15.76
N ALA A 588 -10.31 11.90 -15.72
CA ALA A 588 -11.42 11.16 -16.32
C ALA A 588 -11.42 11.17 -17.87
N GLY A 589 -10.49 11.85 -18.52
CA GLY A 589 -10.47 12.01 -19.98
C GLY A 589 -11.59 12.93 -20.50
N ARG A 590 -12.04 13.88 -19.68
CA ARG A 590 -13.14 14.82 -19.97
C ARG A 590 -12.64 16.28 -19.96
N PRO A 591 -11.76 16.67 -20.92
CA PRO A 591 -11.24 18.03 -21.00
C PRO A 591 -12.35 19.07 -21.27
N ASP A 592 -13.49 18.65 -21.85
CA ASP A 592 -14.69 19.46 -22.00
C ASP A 592 -15.23 19.91 -20.63
N VAL A 593 -15.46 18.95 -19.72
CA VAL A 593 -15.96 19.22 -18.37
C VAL A 593 -14.93 20.02 -17.56
N ALA A 594 -13.65 19.70 -17.69
CA ALA A 594 -12.58 20.41 -17.00
C ALA A 594 -12.57 21.91 -17.36
N LYS A 595 -12.66 22.24 -18.66
CA LYS A 595 -12.73 23.64 -19.13
C LYS A 595 -14.01 24.34 -18.67
N GLU A 596 -15.16 23.66 -18.71
CA GLU A 596 -16.43 24.23 -18.22
C GLU A 596 -16.38 24.50 -16.71
N ALA A 597 -15.73 23.64 -15.93
CA ALA A 597 -15.53 23.85 -14.50
C ALA A 597 -14.70 25.11 -14.22
N LEU A 598 -13.64 25.36 -15.00
CA LEU A 598 -12.71 26.48 -14.80
C LEU A 598 -13.16 27.81 -15.41
N ARG A 599 -14.05 27.79 -16.42
CA ARG A 599 -14.47 29.02 -17.13
C ARG A 599 -14.98 30.12 -16.18
N PRO A 600 -15.84 29.85 -15.18
CA PRO A 600 -16.27 30.88 -14.23
C PRO A 600 -15.11 31.51 -13.46
N LEU A 601 -14.11 30.72 -13.05
CA LEU A 601 -12.92 31.23 -12.36
C LEU A 601 -12.08 32.12 -13.27
N ALA A 602 -11.83 31.68 -14.51
CA ALA A 602 -11.06 32.46 -15.49
C ALA A 602 -11.77 33.76 -15.91
N GLU A 603 -13.12 33.76 -15.98
CA GLU A 603 -13.92 34.96 -16.21
C GLU A 603 -13.85 35.94 -15.04
N ALA A 604 -13.75 35.42 -13.82
CA ALA A 604 -13.61 36.19 -12.57
C ALA A 604 -12.17 36.66 -12.28
N ASP A 605 -11.21 36.46 -13.20
CA ASP A 605 -9.79 36.79 -12.98
C ASP A 605 -9.16 36.04 -11.79
N ASP A 606 -9.62 34.83 -11.50
CA ASP A 606 -8.97 33.96 -10.53
C ASP A 606 -7.66 33.39 -11.13
N PRO A 607 -6.48 33.62 -10.51
CA PRO A 607 -5.19 33.16 -11.05
C PRO A 607 -5.12 31.64 -11.23
N ASP A 608 -5.61 30.86 -10.26
CA ASP A 608 -5.63 29.41 -10.33
C ASP A 608 -6.52 28.94 -11.50
N GLY A 609 -7.70 29.53 -11.67
CA GLY A 609 -8.59 29.28 -12.81
C GLY A 609 -7.96 29.59 -14.16
N LEU A 610 -7.27 30.73 -14.28
CA LEU A 610 -6.57 31.14 -15.50
C LEU A 610 -5.41 30.19 -15.86
N VAL A 611 -4.57 29.84 -14.88
CA VAL A 611 -3.43 28.95 -15.12
C VAL A 611 -3.91 27.54 -15.47
N ASN A 612 -4.87 26.97 -14.74
CA ASN A 612 -5.38 25.64 -15.02
C ASN A 612 -6.11 25.58 -16.38
N LEU A 613 -6.87 26.62 -16.74
CA LEU A 613 -7.54 26.68 -18.04
C LEU A 613 -6.51 26.84 -19.17
N GLY A 614 -5.50 27.69 -18.98
CA GLY A 614 -4.43 27.90 -19.95
C GLY A 614 -3.66 26.63 -20.26
N ALA A 615 -3.37 25.81 -19.25
CA ALA A 615 -2.69 24.53 -19.43
C ALA A 615 -3.55 23.50 -20.19
N LEU A 616 -4.85 23.43 -19.93
CA LEU A 616 -5.78 22.61 -20.73
C LEU A 616 -5.79 23.04 -22.20
N LEU A 617 -5.78 24.35 -22.47
CA LEU A 617 -5.72 24.89 -23.83
C LEU A 617 -4.38 24.56 -24.51
N ALA A 618 -3.27 24.63 -23.78
CA ALA A 618 -1.95 24.26 -24.28
C ALA A 618 -1.89 22.77 -24.66
N ALA A 619 -2.47 21.88 -23.85
CA ALA A 619 -2.56 20.45 -24.14
C ALA A 619 -3.41 20.17 -25.41
N GLU A 620 -4.42 20.98 -25.67
CA GLU A 620 -5.21 20.95 -26.92
C GLU A 620 -4.54 21.67 -28.10
N LYS A 621 -3.31 22.17 -27.92
CA LYS A 621 -2.56 22.97 -28.91
C LYS A 621 -3.20 24.31 -29.27
N ASP A 622 -4.12 24.82 -28.45
CA ASP A 622 -4.56 26.22 -28.50
C ASP A 622 -3.59 27.10 -27.69
N GLU A 623 -2.39 27.25 -28.23
CA GLU A 623 -1.31 27.99 -27.57
C GLU A 623 -1.63 29.49 -27.44
N ASP A 624 -2.45 30.05 -28.34
CA ASP A 624 -2.88 31.45 -28.27
C ASP A 624 -3.88 31.66 -27.12
N GLY A 625 -4.83 30.74 -26.95
CA GLY A 625 -5.73 30.71 -25.79
C GLY A 625 -4.97 30.52 -24.49
N ALA A 626 -4.02 29.59 -24.46
CA ALA A 626 -3.15 29.34 -23.32
C ALA A 626 -2.35 30.59 -22.94
N GLY A 627 -1.67 31.21 -23.92
CA GLY A 627 -0.85 32.39 -23.70
C GLY A 627 -1.64 33.58 -23.14
N ARG A 628 -2.87 33.81 -23.61
CA ARG A 628 -3.76 34.85 -23.04
C ARG A 628 -4.09 34.59 -21.58
N CYS A 629 -4.34 33.34 -21.20
CA CYS A 629 -4.66 32.99 -19.82
C CYS A 629 -3.43 33.17 -18.92
N PHE A 630 -2.27 32.65 -19.33
CA PHE A 630 -1.03 32.74 -18.57
C PHE A 630 -0.52 34.17 -18.40
N GLU A 631 -0.61 35.01 -19.45
CA GLU A 631 -0.24 36.40 -19.35
C GLU A 631 -1.16 37.16 -18.38
N ARG A 632 -2.47 36.87 -18.41
CA ARG A 632 -3.45 37.46 -17.49
C ARG A 632 -3.19 37.03 -16.05
N ALA A 633 -2.88 35.76 -15.81
CA ALA A 633 -2.48 35.26 -14.49
C ALA A 633 -1.21 35.95 -13.97
N PHE A 634 -0.19 36.12 -14.82
CA PHE A 634 1.03 36.83 -14.45
C PHE A 634 0.78 38.31 -14.11
N ARG A 635 -0.10 39.00 -14.85
CA ARG A 635 -0.50 40.38 -14.52
C ARG A 635 -1.19 40.50 -13.15
N LEU A 636 -1.80 39.41 -12.67
CA LEU A 636 -2.43 39.32 -11.35
C LEU A 636 -1.42 38.94 -10.25
N GLY A 637 -0.14 38.76 -10.59
CA GLY A 637 0.94 38.46 -9.66
C GLY A 637 1.29 36.99 -9.50
N ASP A 638 0.70 36.09 -10.31
CA ASP A 638 1.03 34.67 -10.29
C ASP A 638 2.26 34.37 -11.17
N SER A 639 3.38 34.03 -10.53
CA SER A 639 4.64 33.70 -11.22
C SER A 639 4.52 32.48 -12.14
N THR A 640 3.58 31.57 -11.89
CA THR A 640 3.42 30.39 -12.74
C THR A 640 2.81 30.73 -14.10
N GLY A 641 2.07 31.84 -14.22
CA GLY A 641 1.71 32.40 -15.52
C GLY A 641 2.95 32.69 -16.38
N ALA A 642 3.98 33.33 -15.82
CA ALA A 642 5.23 33.58 -16.55
C ALA A 642 6.03 32.30 -16.82
N HIS A 643 6.06 31.34 -15.90
CA HIS A 643 6.67 30.03 -16.14
C HIS A 643 6.05 29.34 -17.36
N ASN A 644 4.72 29.26 -17.40
CA ASN A 644 4.01 28.59 -18.49
C ASN A 644 4.14 29.33 -19.83
N MET A 645 4.29 30.65 -19.81
CA MET A 645 4.69 31.41 -21.00
C MET A 645 6.09 31.03 -21.48
N GLY A 646 7.06 30.91 -20.57
CA GLY A 646 8.41 30.46 -20.89
C GLY A 646 8.43 29.06 -21.49
N ALA A 647 7.61 28.15 -20.95
CA ALA A 647 7.45 26.81 -21.47
C ALA A 647 6.82 26.76 -22.88
N LEU A 648 5.78 27.57 -23.13
CA LEU A 648 5.21 27.71 -24.48
C LEU A 648 6.25 28.22 -25.48
N SER A 649 7.03 29.25 -25.11
CA SER A 649 8.12 29.77 -25.94
C SER A 649 9.20 28.70 -26.20
N PHE A 650 9.57 27.94 -25.18
CA PHE A 650 10.56 26.86 -25.31
C PHE A 650 10.11 25.77 -26.28
N MET A 651 8.85 25.31 -26.17
CA MET A 651 8.29 24.30 -27.08
C MET A 651 8.21 24.79 -28.53
N ARG A 652 8.03 26.10 -28.74
CA ARG A 652 8.09 26.73 -30.08
C ARG A 652 9.51 26.86 -30.63
N GLY A 653 10.53 26.57 -29.82
CA GLY A 653 11.94 26.79 -30.16
C GLY A 653 12.37 28.26 -30.04
N ASP A 654 11.52 29.14 -29.47
CA ASP A 654 11.86 30.52 -29.16
C ASP A 654 12.62 30.59 -27.83
N LEU A 655 13.90 30.24 -27.87
CA LEU A 655 14.76 30.18 -26.68
C LEU A 655 14.97 31.55 -26.03
N GLU A 656 15.02 32.62 -26.81
CA GLU A 656 15.14 33.99 -26.28
C GLU A 656 13.86 34.42 -25.56
N GLY A 657 12.68 34.19 -26.17
CA GLY A 657 11.41 34.43 -25.49
C GLY A 657 11.22 33.56 -24.25
N ALA A 658 11.68 32.30 -24.30
CA ALA A 658 11.67 31.41 -23.14
C ALA A 658 12.54 31.95 -22.00
N ARG A 659 13.75 32.44 -22.30
CA ARG A 659 14.64 33.08 -21.33
C ARG A 659 13.94 34.25 -20.66
N ASP A 660 13.43 35.20 -21.44
CA ASP A 660 12.80 36.42 -20.93
C ASP A 660 11.61 36.11 -20.00
N TRP A 661 10.79 35.11 -20.34
CA TRP A 661 9.65 34.71 -19.51
C TRP A 661 10.06 33.94 -18.26
N PHE A 662 11.03 33.03 -18.35
CA PHE A 662 11.53 32.32 -17.17
C PHE A 662 12.27 33.27 -16.21
N GLU A 663 13.02 34.26 -16.71
CA GLU A 663 13.63 35.32 -15.88
C GLU A 663 12.55 36.08 -15.10
N ARG A 664 11.48 36.54 -15.77
CA ARG A 664 10.35 37.21 -15.11
C ARG A 664 9.68 36.33 -14.06
N ALA A 665 9.55 35.03 -14.33
CA ALA A 665 8.99 34.09 -13.37
C ALA A 665 9.89 33.98 -12.12
N VAL A 666 11.21 33.90 -12.30
CA VAL A 666 12.19 33.86 -11.19
C VAL A 666 12.19 35.18 -10.41
N GLU A 667 12.15 36.33 -11.09
CA GLU A 667 12.05 37.65 -10.46
C GLU A 667 10.77 37.82 -9.63
N ALA A 668 9.67 37.21 -10.09
CA ALA A 668 8.40 37.16 -9.37
C ALA A 668 8.39 36.10 -8.23
N GLY A 669 9.49 35.38 -7.98
CA GLY A 669 9.62 34.41 -6.88
C GLY A 669 9.30 32.96 -7.26
N GLY A 670 9.08 32.66 -8.54
CA GLY A 670 8.86 31.31 -9.06
C GLY A 670 10.14 30.47 -9.07
N ARG A 671 10.47 29.87 -7.93
CA ARG A 671 11.66 29.00 -7.74
C ARG A 671 11.69 27.84 -8.72
N GLU A 672 10.53 27.31 -9.09
CA GLU A 672 10.35 26.23 -10.06
C GLU A 672 10.89 26.55 -11.47
N SER A 673 11.06 27.84 -11.79
CA SER A 673 11.58 28.30 -13.08
C SER A 673 13.11 28.33 -13.13
N ILE A 674 13.81 28.19 -12.01
CA ILE A 674 15.28 28.30 -11.96
C ILE A 674 15.95 27.22 -12.81
N GLY A 675 15.54 25.95 -12.64
CA GLY A 675 16.10 24.85 -13.42
C GLY A 675 15.77 24.95 -14.91
N ALA A 676 14.54 25.35 -15.24
CA ALA A 676 14.11 25.59 -16.62
C ALA A 676 14.92 26.70 -17.28
N LEU A 677 15.13 27.82 -16.57
CA LEU A 677 15.98 28.92 -17.04
C LEU A 677 17.41 28.44 -17.28
N GLY A 678 17.98 27.64 -16.37
CA GLY A 678 19.30 27.04 -16.55
C GLY A 678 19.40 26.21 -17.83
N LEU A 679 18.38 25.39 -18.13
CA LEU A 679 18.33 24.61 -19.37
C LEU A 679 18.23 25.51 -20.62
N VAL A 680 17.51 26.63 -20.55
CA VAL A 680 17.45 27.61 -21.65
C VAL A 680 18.83 28.25 -21.87
N HIS A 681 19.52 28.65 -20.81
CA HIS A 681 20.88 29.20 -20.91
C HIS A 681 21.87 28.19 -21.52
N GLU A 682 21.80 26.91 -21.13
CA GLU A 682 22.61 25.86 -21.74
C GLU A 682 22.35 25.76 -23.25
N LYS A 683 21.08 25.73 -23.68
CA LYS A 683 20.71 25.66 -25.10
C LYS A 683 21.12 26.89 -25.89
N LEU A 684 21.19 28.07 -25.25
CA LEU A 684 21.71 29.30 -25.83
C LEU A 684 23.25 29.35 -25.85
N GLY A 685 23.95 28.39 -25.21
CA GLY A 685 25.41 28.35 -25.11
C GLY A 685 25.98 29.18 -23.95
N ASN A 686 25.15 29.68 -23.05
CA ASN A 686 25.51 30.49 -21.89
C ASN A 686 25.82 29.59 -20.68
N GLN A 687 26.94 28.87 -20.75
CA GLN A 687 27.27 27.80 -19.80
C GLN A 687 27.47 28.31 -18.35
N ASP A 688 28.07 29.49 -18.18
CA ASP A 688 28.36 30.06 -16.86
C ASP A 688 27.06 30.42 -16.13
N GLU A 689 26.12 31.04 -16.84
CA GLU A 689 24.79 31.38 -16.33
C GLU A 689 23.97 30.13 -16.01
N ALA A 690 23.98 29.13 -16.92
CA ALA A 690 23.29 27.85 -16.70
C ALA A 690 23.77 27.17 -15.41
N THR A 691 25.10 27.12 -15.23
CA THR A 691 25.73 26.50 -14.06
C THR A 691 25.39 27.25 -12.76
N ALA A 692 25.42 28.58 -12.79
CA ALA A 692 25.05 29.40 -11.63
C ALA A 692 23.57 29.19 -11.23
N LEU A 693 22.68 29.05 -12.21
CA LEU A 693 21.26 28.77 -11.99
C LEU A 693 21.05 27.37 -11.44
N TRP A 694 21.66 26.34 -12.01
CA TRP A 694 21.52 24.98 -11.52
C TRP A 694 22.11 24.81 -10.12
N LYS A 695 23.23 25.48 -9.80
CA LYS A 695 23.76 25.52 -8.43
C LYS A 695 22.74 26.13 -7.45
N ARG A 696 22.17 27.30 -7.79
CA ARG A 696 21.13 27.95 -6.97
C ARG A 696 19.89 27.08 -6.80
N GLY A 697 19.47 26.38 -7.86
CA GLY A 697 18.36 25.43 -7.80
C GLY A 697 18.67 24.23 -6.90
N THR A 698 19.89 23.70 -7.00
CA THR A 698 20.39 22.60 -6.14
C THR A 698 20.39 23.00 -4.66
N GLU A 699 20.90 24.19 -4.34
CA GLU A 699 20.90 24.76 -2.98
C GLU A 699 19.47 25.00 -2.45
N ALA A 700 18.50 25.20 -3.36
CA ALA A 700 17.09 25.29 -3.04
C ALA A 700 16.37 23.93 -2.99
N GLY A 701 17.07 22.82 -3.22
CA GLY A 701 16.54 21.46 -3.21
C GLY A 701 15.79 21.05 -4.46
N ASP A 702 15.93 21.76 -5.59
CA ASP A 702 15.30 21.39 -6.87
C ASP A 702 16.02 20.18 -7.51
N PRO A 703 15.35 19.01 -7.63
CA PRO A 703 16.00 17.79 -8.10
C PRO A 703 16.49 17.88 -9.55
N GLY A 704 15.76 18.59 -10.41
CA GLY A 704 16.13 18.77 -11.80
C GLY A 704 17.41 19.59 -11.96
N SER A 705 17.48 20.74 -11.26
CA SER A 705 18.69 21.55 -11.18
C SER A 705 19.86 20.77 -10.60
N ALA A 706 19.62 19.98 -9.55
CA ALA A 706 20.63 19.14 -8.91
C ALA A 706 21.22 18.10 -9.86
N LEU A 707 20.38 17.49 -10.70
CA LEU A 707 20.84 16.53 -11.70
C LEU A 707 21.70 17.20 -12.77
N HIS A 708 21.24 18.31 -13.36
CA HIS A 708 22.01 19.05 -14.35
C HIS A 708 23.33 19.60 -13.77
N TYR A 709 23.31 20.07 -12.52
CA TYR A 709 24.51 20.55 -11.84
C TYR A 709 25.51 19.41 -11.56
N SER A 710 25.02 18.26 -11.08
CA SER A 710 25.81 17.04 -10.91
C SER A 710 26.45 16.62 -12.22
N ASP A 711 25.69 16.56 -13.31
CA ASP A 711 26.19 16.10 -14.61
C ASP A 711 27.25 17.05 -15.16
N TRP A 712 27.05 18.37 -15.04
CA TRP A 712 28.07 19.35 -15.39
C TRP A 712 29.33 19.20 -14.54
N LEU A 713 29.21 19.07 -13.22
CA LEU A 713 30.37 18.87 -12.35
C LEU A 713 31.13 17.59 -12.74
N ARG A 714 30.41 16.47 -12.93
CA ARG A 714 31.00 15.19 -13.36
C ARG A 714 31.70 15.26 -14.70
N SER A 715 31.21 16.09 -15.64
CA SER A 715 31.84 16.28 -16.95
C SER A 715 33.15 17.06 -16.87
N GLN A 716 33.30 17.95 -15.87
CA GLN A 716 34.54 18.69 -15.64
C GLN A 716 35.49 17.86 -14.77
N TRP A 717 35.06 17.46 -13.57
CA TRP A 717 35.84 16.73 -12.56
C TRP A 717 34.92 16.03 -11.55
N GLN A 718 35.17 14.76 -11.22
CA GLN A 718 34.45 14.10 -10.12
C GLN A 718 34.80 14.77 -8.78
N SER A 719 33.84 15.44 -8.13
CA SER A 719 33.99 16.13 -6.86
C SER A 719 32.95 15.65 -5.84
N ASP A 720 33.22 15.87 -4.54
CA ASP A 720 32.22 15.63 -3.48
C ASP A 720 30.97 16.51 -3.67
N GLU A 721 31.13 17.71 -4.24
CA GLU A 721 30.00 18.59 -4.60
C GLU A 721 29.11 17.94 -5.67
N ALA A 722 29.70 17.22 -6.63
CA ALA A 722 28.95 16.49 -7.65
C ALA A 722 28.14 15.33 -7.04
N VAL A 723 28.74 14.61 -6.10
CA VAL A 723 28.06 13.52 -5.36
C VAL A 723 26.91 14.06 -4.52
N GLU A 724 27.09 15.22 -3.89
CA GLU A 724 26.04 15.84 -3.09
C GLU A 724 24.88 16.36 -3.95
N ALA A 725 25.17 17.00 -5.08
CA ALA A 725 24.14 17.38 -6.05
C ALA A 725 23.39 16.14 -6.59
N LEU A 726 24.11 15.05 -6.87
CA LEU A 726 23.51 13.79 -7.31
C LEU A 726 22.61 13.18 -6.22
N ARG A 727 23.00 13.27 -4.94
CA ARG A 727 22.17 12.84 -3.80
C ARG A 727 20.87 13.64 -3.74
N VAL A 728 20.92 14.96 -3.87
CA VAL A 728 19.72 15.82 -3.88
C VAL A 728 18.78 15.43 -5.02
N ALA A 729 19.31 15.15 -6.22
CA ALA A 729 18.52 14.66 -7.34
C ALA A 729 17.93 13.25 -7.09
N ALA A 730 18.68 12.35 -6.46
CA ALA A 730 18.24 11.01 -6.11
C ALA A 730 17.15 11.01 -5.03
N ASP A 731 17.27 11.88 -4.02
CA ASP A 731 16.26 12.08 -2.97
C ASP A 731 14.99 12.73 -3.51
N GLY A 732 15.14 13.52 -4.58
CA GLY A 732 14.02 14.04 -5.37
C GLY A 732 13.41 13.03 -6.35
N GLU A 733 13.61 11.73 -6.15
CA GLU A 733 12.96 10.65 -6.89
C GLU A 733 13.21 10.64 -8.41
N ILE A 734 14.32 11.22 -8.89
CA ILE A 734 14.71 11.07 -10.29
C ILE A 734 15.34 9.68 -10.49
N PRO A 735 14.73 8.74 -11.25
CA PRO A 735 15.22 7.36 -11.32
C PRO A 735 16.67 7.25 -11.81
N LEU A 736 17.06 8.08 -12.78
CA LEU A 736 18.42 8.15 -13.30
C LEU A 736 19.43 8.57 -12.23
N ALA A 737 19.08 9.58 -11.42
CA ALA A 737 19.94 10.07 -10.35
C ALA A 737 20.05 9.04 -9.23
N ALA A 738 18.94 8.39 -8.85
CA ALA A 738 18.91 7.35 -7.84
C ALA A 738 19.79 6.14 -8.20
N LEU A 739 19.77 5.66 -9.45
CA LEU A 739 20.67 4.60 -9.90
C LEU A 739 22.14 5.05 -9.89
N SER A 740 22.42 6.24 -10.43
CA SER A 740 23.79 6.77 -10.45
C SER A 740 24.33 6.97 -9.03
N TYR A 741 23.50 7.42 -8.09
CA TYR A 741 23.86 7.58 -6.68
C TYR A 741 24.07 6.24 -5.99
N ALA A 742 23.25 5.23 -6.29
CA ALA A 742 23.47 3.86 -5.83
C ALA A 742 24.87 3.35 -6.24
N GLY A 743 25.30 3.60 -7.49
CA GLY A 743 26.67 3.28 -7.92
C GLY A 743 27.77 3.99 -7.10
N VAL A 744 27.54 5.23 -6.67
CA VAL A 744 28.46 5.94 -5.74
C VAL A 744 28.50 5.28 -4.37
N LEU A 745 27.35 4.87 -3.83
CA LEU A 745 27.25 4.20 -2.54
C LEU A 745 27.91 2.82 -2.55
N LEU A 746 27.76 2.07 -3.64
CA LEU A 746 28.47 0.81 -3.87
C LEU A 746 29.99 0.99 -3.83
N ARG A 747 30.54 2.05 -4.46
CA ARG A 747 31.97 2.40 -4.34
C ARG A 747 32.41 2.75 -2.92
N ARG A 748 31.48 3.15 -2.05
CA ARG A 748 31.72 3.48 -0.64
C ARG A 748 31.39 2.31 0.30
N GLU A 749 31.13 1.12 -0.25
CA GLU A 749 30.76 -0.09 0.49
C GLU A 749 29.43 0.03 1.29
N ASP A 750 28.56 0.97 0.93
CA ASP A 750 27.23 1.17 1.53
C ASP A 750 26.15 0.46 0.69
N THR A 751 26.15 -0.87 0.77
CA THR A 751 25.30 -1.75 -0.04
C THR A 751 23.82 -1.66 0.31
N ASP A 752 23.49 -1.58 1.59
CA ASP A 752 22.09 -1.53 2.06
C ASP A 752 21.39 -0.26 1.56
N THR A 753 22.06 0.88 1.67
CA THR A 753 21.52 2.17 1.19
C THR A 753 21.46 2.17 -0.33
N ALA A 754 22.47 1.64 -1.02
CA ALA A 754 22.46 1.50 -2.48
C ALA A 754 21.22 0.72 -2.96
N HIS A 755 20.96 -0.45 -2.39
CA HIS A 755 19.78 -1.26 -2.75
C HIS A 755 18.46 -0.51 -2.52
N ALA A 756 18.35 0.28 -1.44
CA ALA A 756 17.16 1.09 -1.19
C ALA A 756 16.93 2.18 -2.26
N TYR A 757 17.99 2.79 -2.82
CA TYR A 757 17.85 3.71 -3.96
C TYR A 757 17.49 2.98 -5.25
N VAL A 758 18.05 1.79 -5.51
CA VAL A 758 17.71 1.00 -6.71
C VAL A 758 16.24 0.58 -6.70
N SER A 759 15.73 0.10 -5.56
CA SER A 759 14.30 -0.26 -5.43
C SER A 759 13.39 0.96 -5.64
N ARG A 760 13.70 2.11 -5.04
CA ARG A 760 12.94 3.35 -5.27
C ARG A 760 12.97 3.79 -6.73
N ALA A 761 14.14 3.71 -7.37
CA ALA A 761 14.28 4.05 -8.79
C ALA A 761 13.39 3.17 -9.67
N TYR A 762 13.31 1.87 -9.37
CA TYR A 762 12.42 0.94 -10.08
C TYR A 762 10.95 1.31 -9.90
N ASP A 763 10.50 1.52 -8.66
CA ASP A 763 9.10 1.83 -8.36
C ASP A 763 8.64 3.11 -9.06
N VAL A 764 9.46 4.17 -9.00
CA VAL A 764 9.17 5.45 -9.65
C VAL A 764 9.21 5.30 -11.17
N ALA A 765 10.19 4.60 -11.74
CA ALA A 765 10.28 4.44 -13.18
C ALA A 765 9.12 3.62 -13.75
N VAL A 766 8.71 2.53 -13.07
CA VAL A 766 7.55 1.72 -13.45
C VAL A 766 6.27 2.53 -13.37
N MET A 767 6.11 3.34 -12.32
CA MET A 767 4.97 4.25 -12.20
C MET A 767 4.94 5.23 -13.39
N GLN A 768 6.04 5.96 -13.64
CA GLN A 768 6.15 6.90 -14.77
C GLN A 768 5.91 6.23 -16.13
N GLY A 769 6.46 5.02 -16.33
CA GLY A 769 6.27 4.27 -17.56
C GLY A 769 4.82 3.79 -17.76
N ASN A 770 4.12 3.39 -16.70
CA ASN A 770 2.69 3.05 -16.77
C ASN A 770 1.82 4.27 -17.11
N LEU A 771 2.28 5.48 -16.76
CA LEU A 771 1.67 6.74 -17.16
C LEU A 771 2.01 7.16 -18.60
N GLY A 772 2.76 6.33 -19.34
CA GLY A 772 3.15 6.60 -20.72
C GLY A 772 4.29 7.61 -20.85
N ASP A 773 5.00 7.93 -19.77
CA ASP A 773 6.20 8.76 -19.86
C ASP A 773 7.32 7.98 -20.59
N PRO A 774 7.84 8.50 -21.72
CA PRO A 774 8.86 7.79 -22.48
C PRO A 774 10.17 7.60 -21.71
N VAL A 775 10.54 8.54 -20.83
CA VAL A 775 11.74 8.41 -19.98
C VAL A 775 11.50 7.40 -18.88
N GLY A 776 10.32 7.44 -18.25
CA GLY A 776 9.88 6.41 -17.30
C GLY A 776 9.98 5.01 -17.90
N CYS A 777 9.48 4.81 -19.12
CA CYS A 777 9.61 3.54 -19.84
C CYS A 777 11.08 3.14 -20.07
N LEU A 778 11.95 4.08 -20.47
CA LEU A 778 13.37 3.80 -20.64
C LEU A 778 14.03 3.36 -19.33
N MET A 779 13.77 4.09 -18.24
CA MET A 779 14.35 3.83 -16.92
C MET A 779 13.79 2.56 -16.27
N ALA A 780 12.51 2.25 -16.48
CA ALA A 780 11.90 1.00 -16.06
C ALA A 780 12.56 -0.20 -16.76
N GLY A 781 12.94 -0.02 -18.04
CA GLY A 781 13.75 -1.00 -18.74
C GLY A 781 15.15 -1.15 -18.16
N VAL A 782 15.87 -0.04 -17.92
CA VAL A 782 17.23 -0.07 -17.33
C VAL A 782 17.24 -0.77 -15.97
N THR A 783 16.30 -0.42 -15.09
CA THR A 783 16.15 -1.02 -13.76
C THR A 783 15.79 -2.51 -13.85
N ALA A 784 14.85 -2.90 -14.72
CA ALA A 784 14.51 -4.31 -14.95
C ALA A 784 15.71 -5.14 -15.43
N TYR A 785 16.49 -4.61 -16.39
CA TYR A 785 17.74 -5.25 -16.83
C TYR A 785 18.78 -5.34 -15.71
N SER A 786 18.88 -4.33 -14.84
CA SER A 786 19.78 -4.35 -13.69
C SER A 786 19.42 -5.45 -12.68
N PHE A 787 18.16 -5.88 -12.63
CA PHE A 787 17.69 -7.03 -11.84
C PHE A 787 17.70 -8.37 -12.60
N GLY A 788 18.15 -8.39 -13.85
CA GLY A 788 18.18 -9.60 -14.68
C GLY A 788 16.84 -9.98 -15.35
N ASP A 789 15.79 -9.16 -15.24
CA ASP A 789 14.51 -9.41 -15.91
C ASP A 789 14.53 -8.89 -17.36
N VAL A 790 15.19 -9.67 -18.23
CA VAL A 790 15.39 -9.35 -19.65
C VAL A 790 14.07 -9.15 -20.38
N ARG A 791 13.05 -9.97 -20.08
CA ARG A 791 11.74 -9.92 -20.73
C ARG A 791 11.02 -8.63 -20.37
N LEU A 792 10.96 -8.30 -19.08
CA LEU A 792 10.32 -7.07 -18.61
C LEU A 792 11.06 -5.84 -19.13
N GLY A 793 12.40 -5.88 -19.15
CA GLY A 793 13.23 -4.82 -19.73
C GLY A 793 12.88 -4.55 -21.20
N ALA A 794 12.75 -5.60 -22.01
CA ALA A 794 12.39 -5.50 -23.42
C ALA A 794 10.96 -4.94 -23.64
N GLU A 795 10.00 -5.33 -22.80
CA GLU A 795 8.63 -4.84 -22.83
C GLU A 795 8.57 -3.32 -22.59
N TRP A 796 9.30 -2.83 -21.59
CA TRP A 796 9.38 -1.41 -21.28
C TRP A 796 10.02 -0.59 -22.40
N TRP A 797 11.11 -1.07 -22.99
CA TRP A 797 11.74 -0.40 -24.12
C TRP A 797 10.89 -0.45 -25.40
N SER A 798 10.02 -1.45 -25.55
CA SER A 798 9.01 -1.45 -26.63
C SER A 798 8.01 -0.31 -26.44
N ARG A 799 7.50 -0.13 -25.21
CA ARG A 799 6.59 0.99 -24.90
C ARG A 799 7.27 2.35 -25.13
N ALA A 800 8.52 2.50 -24.72
CA ALA A 800 9.29 3.73 -24.98
C ALA A 800 9.36 4.06 -26.49
N ARG A 801 9.59 3.04 -27.34
CA ARG A 801 9.56 3.19 -28.81
C ARG A 801 8.19 3.59 -29.34
N GLU A 802 7.12 2.98 -28.84
CA GLU A 802 5.74 3.32 -29.21
C GLU A 802 5.40 4.78 -28.88
N HIS A 803 5.96 5.32 -27.80
CA HIS A 803 5.86 6.72 -27.40
C HIS A 803 6.90 7.65 -28.05
N GLY A 804 7.61 7.19 -29.10
CA GLY A 804 8.49 8.02 -29.93
C GLY A 804 9.87 8.29 -29.35
N ARG A 805 10.28 7.57 -28.29
CA ARG A 805 11.61 7.70 -27.68
C ARG A 805 12.32 6.34 -27.62
N PRO A 806 12.96 5.90 -28.72
CA PRO A 806 13.70 4.63 -28.74
C PRO A 806 14.87 4.66 -27.73
N PRO A 807 15.25 3.50 -27.15
CA PRO A 807 16.45 3.42 -26.33
C PRO A 807 17.69 3.64 -27.17
N ASP A 808 18.67 4.35 -26.61
CA ASP A 808 20.00 4.56 -27.21
C ASP A 808 20.90 3.31 -27.09
N TRP A 809 20.40 2.27 -26.43
CA TRP A 809 21.12 1.05 -26.12
C TRP A 809 20.40 -0.18 -26.69
N VAL A 810 21.20 -1.20 -26.98
CA VAL A 810 20.73 -2.47 -27.53
C VAL A 810 21.23 -3.59 -26.63
N VAL A 811 20.31 -4.44 -26.16
CA VAL A 811 20.68 -5.70 -25.51
C VAL A 811 20.82 -6.77 -26.57
N LEU A 812 21.99 -7.40 -26.65
CA LEU A 812 22.19 -8.59 -27.46
C LEU A 812 22.08 -9.85 -26.59
N GLU A 813 21.54 -10.90 -27.18
CA GLU A 813 21.45 -12.23 -26.59
C GLU A 813 22.46 -13.16 -27.28
N ALA A 814 23.13 -14.00 -26.49
CA ALA A 814 24.00 -15.05 -26.98
C ALA A 814 23.19 -16.21 -27.59
N GLU A 815 23.84 -17.01 -28.43
CA GLU A 815 23.25 -18.26 -28.91
C GLU A 815 23.15 -19.26 -27.75
N GLU A 816 22.05 -20.02 -27.71
CA GLU A 816 21.79 -21.00 -26.65
C GLU A 816 22.96 -21.99 -26.51
N GLY A 817 23.50 -22.12 -25.29
CA GLY A 817 24.65 -22.98 -24.99
C GLY A 817 26.02 -22.38 -25.31
N SER A 818 26.10 -21.11 -25.73
CA SER A 818 27.39 -20.41 -25.87
C SER A 818 28.06 -20.20 -24.50
N PRO A 819 29.40 -20.33 -24.40
CA PRO A 819 30.13 -19.92 -23.20
C PRO A 819 30.08 -18.39 -23.04
N GLY A 820 30.29 -17.90 -21.82
CA GLY A 820 30.35 -16.46 -21.52
C GLY A 820 29.01 -15.85 -21.13
N LEU A 821 28.82 -14.56 -21.47
CA LEU A 821 27.63 -13.79 -21.09
C LEU A 821 26.40 -14.16 -21.92
N PRO A 822 25.25 -14.46 -21.29
CA PRO A 822 24.00 -14.70 -22.02
C PRO A 822 23.40 -13.42 -22.60
N HIS A 823 23.59 -12.29 -21.92
CA HIS A 823 23.08 -10.98 -22.31
C HIS A 823 24.12 -9.90 -22.05
N LEU A 824 24.22 -8.91 -22.95
CA LEU A 824 25.13 -7.76 -22.79
C LEU A 824 24.52 -6.53 -23.45
N VAL A 825 24.60 -5.37 -22.77
CA VAL A 825 24.10 -4.10 -23.31
C VAL A 825 25.22 -3.36 -24.05
N PHE A 826 24.93 -2.95 -25.28
CA PHE A 826 25.80 -2.17 -26.16
C PHE A 826 25.21 -0.79 -26.46
N SER A 827 26.09 0.18 -26.73
CA SER A 827 25.70 1.43 -27.40
C SER A 827 25.65 1.22 -28.92
N ALA A 828 24.96 2.12 -29.63
CA ALA A 828 24.94 2.11 -31.09
C ALA A 828 26.37 2.24 -31.69
N ASP A 829 27.20 3.14 -31.16
CA ASP A 829 28.58 3.33 -31.64
C ASP A 829 29.43 2.07 -31.46
N CYS A 830 29.29 1.36 -30.33
CA CYS A 830 29.97 0.08 -30.15
C CYS A 830 29.58 -0.94 -31.22
N LEU A 831 28.28 -1.03 -31.55
CA LEU A 831 27.79 -1.96 -32.56
C LEU A 831 28.19 -1.56 -33.99
N ASP A 832 28.28 -0.26 -34.28
CA ASP A 832 28.74 0.22 -35.58
C ASP A 832 30.22 -0.13 -35.83
N ARG A 833 31.05 -0.05 -34.78
CA ARG A 833 32.49 -0.36 -34.84
C ARG A 833 32.81 -1.87 -34.86
N LEU A 834 32.06 -2.68 -34.11
CA LEU A 834 32.26 -4.14 -34.01
C LEU A 834 31.48 -4.91 -35.09
N GLY A 835 30.22 -4.52 -35.33
CA GLY A 835 29.23 -5.36 -35.98
C GLY A 835 28.63 -6.41 -35.04
N HIS A 836 27.44 -6.90 -35.39
CA HIS A 836 26.66 -7.80 -34.52
C HIS A 836 27.31 -9.18 -34.32
N GLU A 837 27.98 -9.72 -35.35
CA GLU A 837 28.67 -11.01 -35.25
C GLU A 837 29.86 -10.92 -34.29
N GLU A 838 30.66 -9.86 -34.40
CA GLU A 838 31.81 -9.65 -33.53
C GLU A 838 31.40 -9.30 -32.10
N ALA A 839 30.31 -8.55 -31.92
CA ALA A 839 29.71 -8.30 -30.61
C ALA A 839 29.31 -9.61 -29.90
N ARG A 840 28.72 -10.58 -30.61
CA ARG A 840 28.44 -11.90 -30.05
C ARG A 840 29.70 -12.72 -29.80
N SER A 841 30.73 -12.59 -30.65
CA SER A 841 32.04 -13.18 -30.38
C SER A 841 32.67 -12.64 -29.11
N LEU A 842 32.56 -11.32 -28.87
CA LEU A 842 33.02 -10.68 -27.64
C LEU A 842 32.30 -11.20 -26.40
N MET A 843 30.97 -11.39 -26.47
CA MET A 843 30.18 -11.96 -25.36
C MET A 843 30.68 -13.35 -24.93
N ARG A 844 31.23 -14.14 -25.86
CA ARG A 844 31.80 -15.47 -25.55
C ARG A 844 33.10 -15.43 -24.75
N LEU A 845 33.76 -14.28 -24.72
CA LEU A 845 35.02 -14.08 -24.03
C LEU A 845 34.84 -13.48 -22.62
N LEU A 846 33.64 -12.97 -22.34
CA LEU A 846 33.30 -12.22 -21.13
C LEU A 846 32.37 -13.04 -20.24
N TRP A 847 32.50 -12.86 -18.93
CA TRP A 847 31.65 -13.43 -17.89
C TRP A 847 31.33 -12.36 -16.84
N ALA A 848 30.20 -12.51 -16.16
CA ALA A 848 29.81 -11.63 -15.06
C ALA A 848 30.55 -12.03 -13.78
N GLY A 849 31.62 -11.32 -13.44
CA GLY A 849 32.18 -11.33 -12.09
C GLY A 849 31.89 -9.99 -11.40
N ASP A 850 32.87 -9.11 -11.28
CA ASP A 850 32.72 -7.81 -10.59
C ASP A 850 32.67 -6.59 -11.53
N CYS A 851 31.90 -5.57 -11.12
CA CYS A 851 31.83 -4.33 -11.86
C CYS A 851 33.16 -3.58 -11.81
N GLN A 852 33.70 -3.23 -12.98
CA GLN A 852 35.01 -2.59 -13.14
C GLN A 852 35.04 -1.09 -12.75
N ASP A 853 34.06 -0.64 -11.96
CA ASP A 853 34.01 0.70 -11.37
C ASP A 853 33.80 0.64 -9.85
N CYS A 854 32.88 -0.20 -9.36
CA CYS A 854 32.60 -0.31 -7.93
C CYS A 854 33.16 -1.55 -7.24
N GLY A 855 33.64 -2.56 -7.97
CA GLY A 855 34.15 -3.82 -7.41
C GLY A 855 33.09 -4.74 -6.81
N HIS A 856 31.80 -4.36 -6.85
CA HIS A 856 30.72 -5.25 -6.44
C HIS A 856 30.29 -6.20 -7.56
N PRO A 857 29.80 -7.41 -7.22
CA PRO A 857 29.37 -8.40 -8.20
C PRO A 857 28.32 -7.85 -9.16
N LEU A 858 28.44 -8.19 -10.44
CA LEU A 858 27.43 -7.91 -11.47
C LEU A 858 26.15 -8.74 -11.26
N ALA A 859 26.27 -9.88 -10.56
CA ALA A 859 25.18 -10.79 -10.21
C ALA A 859 24.34 -11.18 -11.45
N ASP A 860 23.02 -11.31 -11.28
CA ASP A 860 22.09 -11.69 -12.36
C ASP A 860 21.73 -10.52 -13.30
N GLY A 861 22.22 -9.31 -13.02
CA GLY A 861 21.94 -8.12 -13.83
C GLY A 861 22.62 -8.18 -15.20
N VAL A 862 21.96 -7.64 -16.23
CA VAL A 862 22.57 -7.53 -17.57
C VAL A 862 23.66 -6.45 -17.54
N PRO A 863 24.94 -6.78 -17.77
CA PRO A 863 26.01 -5.80 -17.70
C PRO A 863 25.99 -4.81 -18.86
N ALA A 864 26.57 -3.63 -18.65
CA ALA A 864 26.86 -2.66 -19.71
C ALA A 864 28.31 -2.81 -20.19
N LEU A 865 28.49 -2.83 -21.52
CA LEU A 865 29.81 -2.82 -22.15
C LEU A 865 30.34 -1.37 -22.30
N HIS A 866 31.49 -1.09 -21.70
CA HIS A 866 32.24 0.13 -22.00
C HIS A 866 33.59 -0.22 -22.62
N VAL A 867 33.98 0.52 -23.66
CA VAL A 867 35.24 0.32 -24.38
C VAL A 867 36.12 1.55 -24.25
N ASP A 868 37.34 1.38 -23.74
CA ASP A 868 38.39 2.41 -23.76
C ASP A 868 39.36 2.12 -24.91
N ASP A 869 39.45 3.05 -25.85
CA ASP A 869 40.33 2.93 -27.03
C ASP A 869 41.75 3.47 -26.76
N HIS A 870 42.75 2.80 -27.33
CA HIS A 870 44.12 3.28 -27.44
C HIS A 870 44.58 3.19 -28.89
N TYR A 871 45.68 3.87 -29.22
CA TYR A 871 46.17 4.00 -30.60
C TYR A 871 46.25 2.71 -31.43
N GLU A 872 46.46 1.54 -30.80
CA GLU A 872 46.64 0.25 -31.51
C GLU A 872 45.74 -0.89 -30.97
N TRP A 873 45.01 -0.67 -29.88
CA TRP A 873 44.19 -1.70 -29.22
C TRP A 873 43.16 -1.02 -28.30
N ALA A 874 42.06 -1.70 -27.95
CA ALA A 874 41.07 -1.17 -26.99
C ALA A 874 40.74 -2.19 -25.90
N HIS A 875 40.26 -1.73 -24.74
CA HIS A 875 39.79 -2.61 -23.66
C HIS A 875 38.27 -2.53 -23.51
N ALA A 876 37.63 -3.68 -23.66
CA ALA A 876 36.22 -3.90 -23.36
C ALA A 876 36.08 -4.35 -21.90
N ARG A 877 35.24 -3.68 -21.11
CA ARG A 877 34.97 -4.00 -19.69
C ARG A 877 33.49 -3.95 -19.33
N LEU A 878 33.13 -4.68 -18.28
CA LEU A 878 31.76 -4.80 -17.78
C LEU A 878 31.48 -3.89 -16.58
N PHE A 879 30.28 -3.32 -16.57
CA PHE A 879 29.79 -2.43 -15.51
C PHE A 879 28.32 -2.69 -15.19
N HIS A 880 27.88 -2.32 -13.98
CA HIS A 880 26.45 -2.26 -13.68
C HIS A 880 25.75 -1.25 -14.60
N PHE A 881 24.78 -1.73 -15.37
CA PHE A 881 24.06 -0.94 -16.35
C PHE A 881 23.23 0.17 -15.69
N GLY A 882 23.56 1.42 -15.98
CA GLY A 882 22.84 2.59 -15.49
C GLY A 882 23.06 2.97 -14.02
N MET A 883 23.67 2.08 -13.22
CA MET A 883 24.12 2.40 -11.86
C MET A 883 25.55 2.95 -11.84
N CYS A 884 26.49 2.22 -12.47
CA CYS A 884 27.90 2.57 -12.46
C CYS A 884 28.30 3.23 -13.79
N ARG A 885 27.93 2.60 -14.92
CA ARG A 885 28.19 3.14 -16.27
C ARG A 885 27.08 2.77 -17.24
N TYR A 886 26.89 3.64 -18.22
CA TYR A 886 26.16 3.31 -19.45
C TYR A 886 27.12 2.74 -20.49
N PRO A 887 26.64 1.89 -21.42
CA PRO A 887 27.50 1.33 -22.45
C PRO A 887 27.97 2.43 -23.40
N GLY A 888 29.17 2.31 -23.93
CA GLY A 888 29.78 3.36 -24.74
C GLY A 888 31.20 3.05 -25.20
N TRP A 889 31.70 3.90 -26.10
CA TRP A 889 33.07 3.86 -26.60
C TRP A 889 33.76 5.19 -26.28
N ASN A 890 34.91 5.12 -25.61
CA ASN A 890 35.73 6.25 -25.25
C ASN A 890 36.96 6.31 -26.17
N ASP A 891 37.00 7.29 -27.07
CA ASP A 891 38.04 7.49 -28.08
C ASP A 891 39.12 8.51 -27.67
N SER A 892 39.11 8.96 -26.42
CA SER A 892 40.01 10.01 -25.93
C SER A 892 41.44 9.54 -25.61
N ALA A 893 41.71 8.23 -25.69
CA ALA A 893 42.92 7.58 -25.18
C ALA A 893 43.17 7.76 -23.66
N LEU A 894 42.24 8.37 -22.93
CA LEU A 894 42.28 8.54 -21.48
C LEU A 894 41.42 7.46 -20.80
N ILE A 895 42.08 6.63 -20.00
CA ILE A 895 41.41 5.63 -19.17
C ILE A 895 40.73 6.31 -17.98
N SER A 896 39.43 6.08 -17.77
CA SER A 896 38.66 6.67 -16.66
C SER A 896 37.84 5.63 -15.89
N PHE A 897 38.47 4.76 -15.10
CA PHE A 897 37.76 3.87 -14.16
C PHE A 897 38.56 3.68 -12.87
N ALA A 898 37.92 3.18 -11.81
CA ALA A 898 38.55 2.97 -10.52
C ALA A 898 39.68 1.94 -10.63
N LYS A 899 40.92 2.37 -10.36
CA LYS A 899 42.12 1.53 -10.46
C LYS A 899 42.16 0.36 -9.46
N GLU A 900 41.24 0.36 -8.48
CA GLU A 900 41.17 -0.61 -7.39
C GLU A 900 40.12 -1.72 -7.61
N ALA A 901 39.23 -1.61 -8.61
CA ALA A 901 38.39 -2.73 -9.03
C ALA A 901 39.29 -3.77 -9.71
N GLY A 902 39.68 -4.81 -8.96
CA GLY A 902 40.61 -5.83 -9.43
C GLY A 902 39.99 -6.67 -10.54
N LEU A 903 40.78 -7.06 -11.54
CA LEU A 903 40.34 -8.06 -12.51
C LEU A 903 40.14 -9.39 -11.79
N SER A 904 38.91 -9.92 -11.80
CA SER A 904 38.66 -11.25 -11.24
C SER A 904 39.19 -12.32 -12.18
N TRP A 905 39.63 -13.42 -11.58
CA TRP A 905 40.16 -14.58 -12.29
C TRP A 905 39.64 -15.85 -11.63
N THR A 906 39.60 -16.93 -12.42
CA THR A 906 39.26 -18.27 -11.93
C THR A 906 40.29 -19.26 -12.44
N ALA A 907 40.71 -20.21 -11.59
CA ALA A 907 41.74 -21.17 -11.93
C ALA A 907 41.51 -22.54 -11.29
N PHE A 908 41.95 -23.59 -11.98
CA PHE A 908 41.99 -24.94 -11.46
C PHE A 908 43.22 -25.71 -11.96
N THR A 909 43.55 -26.80 -11.27
CA THR A 909 44.63 -27.69 -11.68
C THR A 909 44.10 -28.93 -12.37
N ALA A 910 44.77 -29.38 -13.42
CA ALA A 910 44.41 -30.62 -14.10
C ALA A 910 45.61 -31.32 -14.76
N GLY A 911 45.53 -32.65 -14.86
CA GLY A 911 46.46 -33.41 -15.69
C GLY A 911 46.13 -33.25 -17.17
N VAL A 912 47.00 -32.60 -17.93
CA VAL A 912 46.82 -32.35 -19.36
C VAL A 912 47.41 -33.50 -20.16
N PRO A 913 46.64 -34.19 -21.03
CA PRO A 913 47.17 -35.28 -21.85
C PRO A 913 48.08 -34.75 -22.95
N VAL A 914 49.25 -35.38 -23.11
CA VAL A 914 50.25 -34.99 -24.11
C VAL A 914 50.71 -36.20 -24.94
N GLY A 915 50.49 -36.17 -26.26
CA GLY A 915 50.99 -37.17 -27.23
C GLY A 915 49.88 -37.99 -27.93
N GLN A 916 50.24 -38.77 -28.95
CA GLN A 916 49.30 -39.58 -29.75
C GLN A 916 48.76 -40.84 -29.04
N ARG A 917 49.36 -41.23 -27.90
CA ARG A 917 48.84 -42.22 -26.97
C ARG A 917 48.58 -41.50 -25.67
N SER A 918 47.33 -41.43 -25.24
CA SER A 918 46.77 -40.62 -24.15
C SER A 918 47.30 -40.93 -22.74
N ASP A 919 48.44 -41.61 -22.63
CA ASP A 919 48.90 -42.28 -21.41
C ASP A 919 49.87 -41.40 -20.57
N GLN A 920 50.24 -40.22 -21.08
CA GLN A 920 51.19 -39.31 -20.42
C GLN A 920 50.51 -37.97 -20.10
N LEU A 921 50.27 -37.73 -18.80
CA LEU A 921 49.76 -36.48 -18.27
C LEU A 921 50.91 -35.53 -17.87
N VAL A 922 50.75 -34.25 -18.16
CA VAL A 922 51.59 -33.16 -17.63
C VAL A 922 50.77 -32.29 -16.69
N PRO A 923 51.38 -31.67 -15.67
CA PRO A 923 50.66 -30.78 -14.76
C PRO A 923 50.26 -29.51 -15.52
N GLY A 924 48.96 -29.19 -15.53
CA GLY A 924 48.39 -27.98 -16.11
C GLY A 924 47.74 -27.09 -15.06
N PHE A 925 48.03 -25.79 -15.14
CA PHE A 925 47.34 -24.72 -14.44
C PHE A 925 46.44 -24.01 -15.45
N VAL A 926 45.14 -24.23 -15.36
CA VAL A 926 44.16 -23.63 -16.27
C VAL A 926 43.58 -22.40 -15.57
N VAL A 927 43.59 -21.25 -16.24
CA VAL A 927 43.12 -19.98 -15.67
C VAL A 927 42.37 -19.16 -16.71
N ASN A 928 41.27 -18.54 -16.31
CA ASN A 928 40.74 -17.37 -17.00
C ASN A 928 41.19 -16.12 -16.22
N PRO A 929 42.14 -15.32 -16.76
CA PRO A 929 42.83 -14.27 -16.03
C PRO A 929 42.03 -12.96 -15.89
N SER A 930 40.94 -12.82 -16.65
CA SER A 930 40.12 -11.61 -16.70
C SER A 930 38.75 -11.96 -17.20
N VAL A 931 37.84 -12.28 -16.27
CA VAL A 931 36.51 -12.76 -16.65
C VAL A 931 35.63 -11.59 -17.14
N GLU A 932 35.83 -10.37 -16.65
CA GLU A 932 35.03 -9.17 -16.99
C GLU A 932 35.64 -8.28 -18.07
N ALA A 933 36.74 -8.71 -18.69
CA ALA A 933 37.47 -7.87 -19.63
C ALA A 933 38.01 -8.65 -20.83
N ALA A 934 37.98 -7.99 -21.98
CA ALA A 934 38.55 -8.48 -23.22
C ALA A 934 39.33 -7.35 -23.91
N GLN A 935 40.23 -7.73 -24.83
CA GLN A 935 40.95 -6.78 -25.66
C GLN A 935 40.33 -6.77 -27.06
N LEU A 936 40.28 -5.59 -27.67
CA LEU A 936 39.92 -5.42 -29.07
C LEU A 936 41.17 -5.01 -29.84
N VAL A 937 41.38 -5.64 -30.99
CA VAL A 937 42.48 -5.33 -31.90
C VAL A 937 41.93 -4.88 -33.25
N GLN A 938 42.57 -3.89 -33.85
CA GLN A 938 42.10 -3.33 -35.12
C GLN A 938 42.54 -4.22 -36.30
N VAL A 939 41.58 -4.62 -37.14
CA VAL A 939 41.81 -5.39 -38.37
C VAL A 939 41.16 -4.66 -39.55
N GLY A 940 41.96 -3.87 -40.26
CA GLY A 940 41.45 -2.94 -41.27
C GLY A 940 40.62 -1.84 -40.61
N ASP A 941 39.38 -1.62 -41.09
CA ASP A 941 38.47 -0.61 -40.55
C ASP A 941 37.54 -1.14 -39.44
N ARG A 942 37.73 -2.40 -38.99
CA ARG A 942 36.90 -3.02 -37.95
C ARG A 942 37.70 -3.45 -36.74
N TRP A 943 37.04 -3.47 -35.59
CA TRP A 943 37.59 -4.00 -34.35
C TRP A 943 37.21 -5.46 -34.18
N THR A 944 38.16 -6.29 -33.76
CA THR A 944 37.96 -7.73 -33.51
C THR A 944 38.31 -8.04 -32.06
N ALA A 945 37.46 -8.81 -31.39
CA ALA A 945 37.63 -9.19 -30.01
C ALA A 945 38.62 -10.36 -29.85
N THR A 946 39.39 -10.30 -28.77
CA THR A 946 40.25 -11.38 -28.30
C THR A 946 40.27 -11.40 -26.77
N ALA A 947 40.45 -12.57 -26.18
CA ALA A 947 40.55 -12.68 -24.73
C ALA A 947 41.68 -11.78 -24.21
N ALA A 948 41.62 -11.34 -22.95
CA ALA A 948 42.63 -10.45 -22.37
C ALA A 948 44.08 -10.97 -22.57
N LEU A 949 44.27 -12.29 -22.50
CA LEU A 949 45.52 -12.99 -22.82
C LEU A 949 45.41 -13.88 -24.07
N GLY A 950 44.53 -13.55 -25.02
CA GLY A 950 44.22 -14.33 -26.21
C GLY A 950 45.16 -14.10 -27.41
N PRO A 951 44.94 -14.80 -28.52
CA PRO A 951 45.70 -14.63 -29.75
C PRO A 951 45.58 -13.19 -30.26
N ARG A 952 46.72 -12.55 -30.53
CA ARG A 952 46.85 -11.11 -30.92
C ARG A 952 46.76 -10.11 -29.77
N SER A 953 46.57 -10.55 -28.52
CA SER A 953 46.65 -9.65 -27.38
C SER A 953 48.08 -9.17 -27.12
N THR A 954 48.23 -7.88 -26.84
CA THR A 954 49.50 -7.27 -26.41
C THR A 954 49.99 -7.84 -25.08
N HIS A 955 49.07 -8.20 -24.19
CA HIS A 955 49.40 -8.84 -22.91
C HIS A 955 49.89 -10.28 -23.10
N ALA A 956 49.32 -11.01 -24.07
CA ALA A 956 49.78 -12.34 -24.40
C ALA A 956 51.20 -12.33 -24.97
N GLU A 957 51.52 -11.35 -25.83
CA GLU A 957 52.86 -11.12 -26.35
C GLU A 957 53.86 -10.79 -25.23
N ALA A 958 53.48 -9.89 -24.31
CA ALA A 958 54.32 -9.52 -23.17
C ALA A 958 54.62 -10.71 -22.22
N LEU A 959 53.69 -11.64 -22.07
CA LEU A 959 53.88 -12.88 -21.32
C LEU A 959 54.47 -14.04 -22.14
N GLY A 960 54.82 -13.83 -23.41
CA GLY A 960 55.39 -14.88 -24.27
C GLY A 960 54.46 -16.09 -24.44
N LEU A 961 53.15 -15.90 -24.33
CA LEU A 961 52.14 -16.93 -24.50
C LEU A 961 52.03 -17.34 -25.97
N ARG A 962 51.75 -18.61 -26.24
CA ARG A 962 51.59 -19.16 -27.59
C ARG A 962 50.26 -19.88 -27.74
N PRO A 963 49.57 -19.78 -28.89
CA PRO A 963 48.34 -20.51 -29.10
C PRO A 963 48.56 -22.02 -28.95
N LEU A 964 47.69 -22.71 -28.22
CA LEU A 964 47.84 -24.15 -27.94
C LEU A 964 47.88 -24.98 -29.24
N TRP A 965 47.08 -24.59 -30.24
CA TRP A 965 47.04 -25.21 -31.55
C TRP A 965 48.35 -25.05 -32.36
N SER A 966 49.28 -24.19 -31.93
CA SER A 966 50.63 -24.09 -32.49
C SER A 966 51.61 -25.14 -31.94
N GLY A 967 51.14 -25.99 -31.02
CA GLY A 967 51.90 -27.03 -30.35
C GLY A 967 52.32 -26.63 -28.94
N LEU A 968 52.85 -27.61 -28.18
CA LEU A 968 53.27 -27.36 -26.80
C LEU A 968 54.47 -26.43 -26.71
N PRO A 969 54.48 -25.52 -25.72
CA PRO A 969 55.56 -24.57 -25.55
C PRO A 969 56.86 -25.26 -25.14
N PRO A 970 58.03 -24.70 -25.52
CA PRO A 970 59.31 -25.20 -25.04
C PRO A 970 59.40 -25.05 -23.51
N ARG A 971 60.03 -26.02 -22.84
CA ARG A 971 60.27 -25.98 -21.38
C ARG A 971 61.45 -25.08 -21.03
N SER A 972 61.41 -23.81 -21.46
CA SER A 972 62.42 -22.80 -21.20
C SER A 972 61.98 -21.86 -20.06
N SER A 973 62.95 -21.33 -19.31
CA SER A 973 62.71 -20.34 -18.26
C SER A 973 63.21 -18.97 -18.74
N ASP A 974 62.29 -18.07 -19.06
CA ASP A 974 62.57 -16.66 -19.39
C ASP A 974 62.30 -15.71 -18.21
N GLY A 975 61.80 -16.25 -17.09
CA GLY A 975 61.52 -15.49 -15.87
C GLY A 975 60.27 -14.60 -15.91
N LEU A 976 59.50 -14.64 -17.01
CA LEU A 976 58.28 -13.82 -17.20
C LEU A 976 57.09 -14.31 -16.36
N ALA A 977 57.06 -15.59 -15.97
CA ALA A 977 56.08 -16.17 -15.05
C ALA A 977 56.75 -17.24 -14.18
N ARG A 978 56.25 -17.43 -12.96
CA ARG A 978 56.84 -18.35 -11.97
C ARG A 978 55.77 -19.16 -11.24
N ALA A 979 56.04 -20.44 -11.04
CA ALA A 979 55.17 -21.34 -10.31
C ALA A 979 55.67 -21.58 -8.88
N PHE A 980 54.72 -21.71 -7.96
CA PHE A 980 54.90 -22.04 -6.55
C PHE A 980 53.98 -23.21 -6.17
N THR A 981 54.41 -24.02 -5.20
CA THR A 981 53.59 -25.13 -4.67
C THR A 981 53.52 -25.00 -3.16
N GLY A 982 52.31 -24.93 -2.60
CA GLY A 982 52.03 -24.98 -1.17
C GLY A 982 51.32 -26.29 -0.79
N PRO A 983 51.06 -26.53 0.51
CA PRO A 983 50.21 -27.64 0.94
C PRO A 983 48.78 -27.45 0.40
N GLY A 984 48.35 -28.34 -0.50
CA GLY A 984 46.98 -28.33 -1.05
C GLY A 984 46.70 -27.27 -2.13
N GLU A 985 47.70 -26.51 -2.57
CA GLU A 985 47.54 -25.43 -3.54
C GLU A 985 48.78 -25.23 -4.42
N VAL A 986 48.57 -24.64 -5.59
CA VAL A 986 49.64 -24.13 -6.45
C VAL A 986 49.33 -22.70 -6.85
N ALA A 987 50.38 -21.92 -7.11
CA ALA A 987 50.24 -20.55 -7.56
C ALA A 987 51.12 -20.27 -8.78
N VAL A 988 50.65 -19.37 -9.64
CA VAL A 988 51.39 -18.81 -10.76
C VAL A 988 51.45 -17.30 -10.60
N ALA A 989 52.66 -16.77 -10.46
CA ALA A 989 52.89 -15.33 -10.47
C ALA A 989 53.31 -14.86 -11.87
N THR A 990 52.72 -13.76 -12.32
CA THR A 990 53.05 -13.04 -13.55
C THR A 990 53.40 -11.58 -13.22
N PHE A 991 53.57 -10.72 -14.22
CA PHE A 991 53.83 -9.30 -13.98
C PHE A 991 52.61 -8.60 -13.37
N GLY A 992 52.57 -8.53 -12.05
CA GLY A 992 51.57 -7.76 -11.29
C GLY A 992 50.36 -8.55 -10.81
N GLN A 993 50.30 -9.86 -11.04
CA GLN A 993 49.21 -10.73 -10.57
C GLN A 993 49.74 -12.06 -10.00
N LEU A 994 49.00 -12.61 -9.04
CA LEU A 994 49.22 -13.93 -8.45
C LEU A 994 47.92 -14.72 -8.56
N TRP A 995 47.94 -15.80 -9.35
CA TRP A 995 46.80 -16.70 -9.50
C TRP A 995 47.03 -17.96 -8.69
N THR A 996 46.04 -18.41 -7.94
CA THR A 996 46.12 -19.58 -7.07
C THR A 996 45.05 -20.60 -7.41
N ALA A 997 45.37 -21.90 -7.34
CA ALA A 997 44.41 -22.96 -7.58
C ALA A 997 44.59 -24.11 -6.58
N PRO A 998 43.50 -24.75 -6.12
CA PRO A 998 43.57 -25.96 -5.33
C PRO A 998 44.29 -27.09 -6.09
N ALA A 999 45.11 -27.86 -5.38
CA ALA A 999 45.91 -28.94 -5.96
C ALA A 999 45.98 -30.15 -5.03
N THR A 1000 45.93 -31.35 -5.63
CA THR A 1000 46.15 -32.60 -4.89
C THR A 1000 47.64 -32.87 -4.65
N ASP A 1001 47.96 -33.69 -3.65
CA ASP A 1001 49.35 -34.11 -3.39
C ASP A 1001 49.98 -34.80 -4.61
N GLU A 1002 49.19 -35.57 -5.36
CA GLU A 1002 49.61 -36.20 -6.63
C GLU A 1002 49.97 -35.16 -7.69
N PHE A 1003 49.16 -34.10 -7.82
CA PHE A 1003 49.44 -33.00 -8.74
C PHE A 1003 50.72 -32.24 -8.35
N ILE A 1004 50.91 -31.96 -7.07
CA ILE A 1004 52.13 -31.29 -6.55
C ILE A 1004 53.37 -32.15 -6.81
N ALA A 1005 53.29 -33.46 -6.56
CA ALA A 1005 54.38 -34.39 -6.85
C ALA A 1005 54.70 -34.43 -8.35
N MET A 1006 53.68 -34.39 -9.20
CA MET A 1006 53.83 -34.31 -10.66
C MET A 1006 54.52 -33.01 -11.09
N THR A 1007 54.10 -31.86 -10.58
CA THR A 1007 54.72 -30.54 -10.84
C THR A 1007 56.20 -30.53 -10.46
N ARG A 1008 56.56 -31.08 -9.29
CA ARG A 1008 57.97 -31.21 -8.86
C ARG A 1008 58.77 -32.13 -9.77
N ARG A 1009 58.19 -33.25 -10.20
CA ARG A 1009 58.84 -34.19 -11.12
C ARG A 1009 59.16 -33.56 -12.48
N PHE A 1010 58.28 -32.70 -12.98
CA PHE A 1010 58.47 -32.03 -14.27
C PHE A 1010 59.25 -30.71 -14.17
N GLY A 1011 59.54 -30.22 -12.95
CA GLY A 1011 60.27 -28.96 -12.73
C GLY A 1011 59.46 -27.72 -13.11
N GLY A 1012 58.13 -27.82 -13.12
CA GLY A 1012 57.22 -26.78 -13.60
C GLY A 1012 55.89 -27.34 -14.05
N MET A 1013 55.06 -26.48 -14.62
CA MET A 1013 53.73 -26.83 -15.14
C MET A 1013 53.38 -26.05 -16.40
N LEU A 1014 52.42 -26.56 -17.15
CA LEU A 1014 51.85 -25.88 -18.32
C LEU A 1014 50.81 -24.86 -17.83
N LEU A 1015 51.05 -23.57 -18.05
CA LEU A 1015 50.02 -22.55 -17.89
C LEU A 1015 49.15 -22.55 -19.14
N ILE A 1016 47.84 -22.64 -18.95
CA ILE A 1016 46.81 -22.55 -19.99
C ILE A 1016 45.88 -21.40 -19.63
N THR A 1017 45.81 -20.38 -20.48
CA THR A 1017 44.84 -19.30 -20.35
C THR A 1017 43.72 -19.51 -21.36
N ALA A 1018 42.46 -19.53 -20.93
CA ALA A 1018 41.32 -19.71 -21.81
C ALA A 1018 40.09 -18.97 -21.26
N SER A 1019 39.37 -18.24 -22.13
CA SER A 1019 38.15 -17.52 -21.73
C SER A 1019 36.92 -18.41 -21.55
N THR A 1020 36.95 -19.65 -22.04
CA THR A 1020 35.85 -20.62 -21.87
C THR A 1020 35.63 -21.06 -20.43
N VAL A 1021 36.58 -20.80 -19.53
CA VAL A 1021 36.47 -21.11 -18.11
C VAL A 1021 35.77 -19.95 -17.39
N GLY A 1022 34.55 -20.18 -16.93
CA GLY A 1022 33.74 -19.22 -16.19
C GLY A 1022 33.92 -19.31 -14.67
N PRO A 1023 33.41 -18.32 -13.91
CA PRO A 1023 33.56 -18.24 -12.46
C PRO A 1023 33.06 -19.49 -11.71
N GLU A 1024 31.95 -20.08 -12.19
CA GLU A 1024 31.33 -21.28 -11.60
C GLU A 1024 31.71 -22.59 -12.31
N SER A 1025 32.66 -22.55 -13.25
CA SER A 1025 33.05 -23.76 -13.99
C SER A 1025 33.70 -24.79 -13.06
N PRO A 1026 33.15 -26.01 -12.95
CA PRO A 1026 33.74 -27.05 -12.12
C PRO A 1026 35.07 -27.52 -12.72
N ALA A 1027 36.00 -27.97 -11.87
CA ALA A 1027 37.21 -28.66 -12.31
C ALA A 1027 36.86 -30.06 -12.84
N SER A 1028 36.35 -30.13 -14.07
CA SER A 1028 35.90 -31.35 -14.74
C SER A 1028 36.68 -31.63 -16.02
N VAL A 1029 36.57 -32.86 -16.52
CA VAL A 1029 37.17 -33.26 -17.80
C VAL A 1029 36.53 -32.52 -18.98
N GLU A 1030 35.24 -32.21 -18.89
CA GLU A 1030 34.50 -31.45 -19.91
C GLU A 1030 35.04 -30.02 -20.01
N VAL A 1031 35.12 -29.30 -18.89
CA VAL A 1031 35.67 -27.93 -18.85
C VAL A 1031 37.12 -27.88 -19.31
N LEU A 1032 37.92 -28.87 -18.92
CA LEU A 1032 39.29 -28.99 -19.42
C LEU A 1032 39.32 -29.22 -20.94
N THR A 1033 38.42 -30.05 -21.48
CA THR A 1033 38.35 -30.32 -22.93
C THR A 1033 37.98 -29.05 -23.67
N ASP A 1034 36.96 -28.32 -23.20
CA ASP A 1034 36.55 -27.04 -23.76
C ASP A 1034 37.69 -26.01 -23.72
N ALA A 1035 38.44 -25.94 -22.61
CA ALA A 1035 39.61 -25.08 -22.49
C ALA A 1035 40.80 -25.52 -23.36
N LEU A 1036 40.90 -26.79 -23.75
CA LEU A 1036 41.96 -27.26 -24.66
C LEU A 1036 41.57 -27.09 -26.14
N GLU A 1037 40.27 -27.09 -26.44
CA GLU A 1037 39.75 -26.92 -27.80
C GLU A 1037 39.45 -25.44 -28.15
N ALA A 1038 39.42 -24.54 -27.16
CA ALA A 1038 39.16 -23.13 -27.40
C ALA A 1038 40.19 -22.49 -28.32
N TRP A 1039 39.71 -21.62 -29.23
CA TRP A 1039 40.54 -20.95 -30.22
C TRP A 1039 41.50 -19.94 -29.57
N ASP A 1040 41.09 -19.38 -28.43
CA ASP A 1040 41.81 -18.39 -27.65
C ASP A 1040 42.69 -19.01 -26.55
N SER A 1041 42.80 -20.34 -26.52
CA SER A 1041 43.64 -21.05 -25.56
C SER A 1041 45.10 -20.79 -25.84
N MET A 1042 45.73 -20.10 -24.90
CA MET A 1042 47.13 -19.70 -24.99
C MET A 1042 47.93 -20.40 -23.88
N THR A 1043 49.16 -20.77 -24.19
CA THR A 1043 49.96 -21.61 -23.32
C THR A 1043 51.41 -21.19 -23.22
N ARG A 1044 51.99 -21.48 -22.07
CA ARG A 1044 53.44 -21.41 -21.84
C ARG A 1044 53.87 -22.42 -20.79
N TRP A 1045 55.13 -22.82 -20.83
CA TRP A 1045 55.72 -23.52 -19.70
C TRP A 1045 56.06 -22.52 -18.60
N VAL A 1046 55.69 -22.83 -17.37
CA VAL A 1046 56.03 -22.04 -16.18
C VAL A 1046 56.95 -22.87 -15.29
N PRO A 1047 58.21 -22.45 -15.10
CA PRO A 1047 59.16 -23.19 -14.28
C PRO A 1047 58.77 -23.12 -12.80
N LEU A 1048 58.95 -24.23 -12.09
CA LEU A 1048 58.82 -24.29 -10.65
C LEU A 1048 60.02 -23.58 -10.02
N THR A 1049 59.76 -22.58 -9.18
CA THR A 1049 60.83 -21.89 -8.46
C THR A 1049 61.24 -22.70 -7.24
N SER A 1050 62.54 -22.91 -7.01
CA SER A 1050 63.03 -23.57 -5.80
C SER A 1050 62.89 -22.61 -4.62
N ASP A 1051 62.12 -23.00 -3.60
CA ASP A 1051 61.99 -22.28 -2.33
C ASP A 1051 63.36 -21.83 -1.81
N SER A 1052 63.62 -20.53 -1.92
CA SER A 1052 64.47 -19.80 -1.00
C SER A 1052 64.02 -18.35 -0.97
N SER A 1053 63.41 -18.01 0.17
CA SER A 1053 62.93 -16.71 0.66
C SER A 1053 61.68 -16.09 0.04
N GLY A 1054 60.60 -16.12 0.84
CA GLY A 1054 59.63 -15.02 0.98
C GLY A 1054 58.30 -15.27 0.31
#